data_AF-A0A6S7BIP5-F1
#
_entry.id   AF-A0A6S7BIP5-F1
#
_cell.length_a   1.000
_cell.length_b   1.000
_cell.length_c   1.000
_cell.angle_alpha   90.00
_cell.angle_beta   90.00
_cell.angle_gamma   90.00
#
_symmetry.space_group_name_H-M   'P 1'
#
loop_
_entity.id
_entity.type
_entity.pdbx_description
1 polymer ?
#
loop_
_entity_poly.entity_id
_entity_poly.type
_entity_poly.pdbx_seq_one_letter_code
_entity_poly.pdbx_strand_id
1 'polypeptide(L)'
;MESPNGYAPRIYYFHSLLVGPLDAWPAQFAHAAALGFDHALIGSLFEPGRAGHGQVVGNHARLHPVFEARQPPPEAIRTLANAARQHGLTLLVDLVIDRMAADGALYAEHAGWFHPLESAEARLDPRHVHREDNVAYANFNDPSSGAALAGWWTQQLLALADAGVGGFRFDSPHRVPTAVWRQLGDAVRARHPDVRFLAATPGLARDDLLGLAGAGFDSVFSSVRWWDFRSSWMAEEHAALAHIGAPVAFPEAPYGTRLAAELSDVHDAAIVERAYRRALFTSAALGTGWMMPMGFEYGITEPMSQTRGDASQFAVAAQAKKFDLTERIAHANELARHSKTLHANGELRPLSGPGAPAAVLLRADHPDLREAAEAILIVINPELGAPLRVDPARFLASAPGNFTRFVPLDAPSQAAPAGLTPFTLAPGAVRLFRAAAEQPIRLAPPIDKASGKRSGHKSVLEAIEAPRVAIENVMPSVDNGRFPAKRSVGERAEISAAIFAEGHDKIAAAVLWRAADETAWHEVPMTPAQPAGLDIWSARIPLERLGRHEFTVIAWRDDFASLVEHIQKKLKAGQTIEIELDEAAHLFALVLAEVETADGAVTEPLEHIVKLFTKADAETKLALILAPTTAQAMTAARHRPFLSRDPVLYRIDADRTAARFASWYEIFPRSMSDDEARHGTFADVTTKLPRIRDMGFDVLYFPPIHPIGLANRKGRNNTLTAQPGDVGSPYAIGGAEGGHTAVHPQLGTLDDFKAMLAAAHAHGLEIALDFAIQCSPDHPWLKEHPTWFAWRPDGTLRYAENPPKKYQDIVNPDFYAHDAKPDLWLALRDVILFWIDAGVHIFRVDNPHTKPLPFWEWMIADVRARYPDTIFLAEAFTRPRMMNRLGKIGFSQSYTYFTWRESKHDFIEYLTELTQTGARDFYRPNFFVNTPDINPRHLQSQGRTGFLIRAALASTLAGSWGVYSGFELCEAAALPNSEEYLDSEKYQLRAWDWHRPGNIVGEITALNRIRRANPALQTHLGLTFLSAHNDHILLFEKATEARDNVIVVAINLDPFNEQGADIELSWDTFQRWHLHDHGALEVTDQMTGARFEWHGRWQHVQLGSGQPFSIWRIAPLGGLPAERPDDADSISDSDSDRAHHADAFNPTFTEGAT
;
A
#
# COMPACT_ATOMS: atom_id res chain seq x y z
N MET A 1 -5.37 -46.46 27.17
CA MET A 1 -5.54 -46.46 25.71
C MET A 1 -4.66 -45.36 25.19
N GLU A 2 -3.56 -45.73 24.52
CA GLU A 2 -2.75 -44.77 23.78
C GLU A 2 -3.63 -44.07 22.74
N SER A 3 -3.39 -42.78 22.50
CA SER A 3 -4.03 -42.06 21.41
C SER A 3 -3.80 -42.82 20.10
N PRO A 4 -4.81 -42.96 19.21
CA PRO A 4 -4.70 -43.77 17.97
C PRO A 4 -3.53 -43.38 17.03
N ASN A 5 -2.80 -42.32 17.33
CA ASN A 5 -1.85 -41.63 16.47
C ASN A 5 -0.43 -41.49 17.06
N GLY A 6 -0.07 -42.28 18.09
CA GLY A 6 1.12 -42.06 18.92
C GLY A 6 2.27 -43.08 18.83
N TYR A 7 2.28 -43.99 17.86
CA TYR A 7 3.37 -44.97 17.75
C TYR A 7 4.64 -44.30 17.19
N ALA A 8 5.57 -43.98 18.09
CA ALA A 8 6.77 -43.18 17.84
C ALA A 8 8.07 -44.00 18.07
N PRO A 9 8.35 -45.04 17.26
CA PRO A 9 9.46 -45.94 17.51
C PRO A 9 10.81 -45.27 17.18
N ARG A 10 11.83 -45.51 18.01
CA ARG A 10 13.23 -45.20 17.76
C ARG A 10 13.94 -46.50 17.42
N ILE A 11 14.13 -46.72 16.12
CA ILE A 11 14.55 -48.01 15.56
C ILE A 11 16.05 -47.99 15.23
N TYR A 12 16.80 -48.94 15.76
CA TYR A 12 18.14 -49.25 15.29
C TYR A 12 18.08 -50.43 14.32
N TYR A 13 18.57 -50.24 13.09
CA TYR A 13 18.52 -51.26 12.05
C TYR A 13 19.83 -52.06 11.97
N PHE A 14 19.70 -53.38 12.08
CA PHE A 14 20.78 -54.36 12.03
C PHE A 14 20.76 -55.16 10.73
N HIS A 15 21.92 -55.33 10.12
CA HIS A 15 22.11 -56.17 8.95
C HIS A 15 22.76 -57.50 9.33
N SER A 16 22.06 -58.61 9.14
CA SER A 16 22.50 -59.92 9.64
C SER A 16 23.90 -60.34 9.16
N LEU A 17 24.27 -60.04 7.90
CA LEU A 17 25.62 -60.33 7.38
C LEU A 17 26.75 -59.52 8.02
N LEU A 18 26.44 -58.36 8.61
CA LEU A 18 27.42 -57.47 9.24
C LEU A 18 27.53 -57.69 10.75
N VAL A 19 26.54 -58.37 11.35
CA VAL A 19 26.56 -58.78 12.76
C VAL A 19 27.18 -60.17 12.93
N GLY A 20 26.76 -61.13 12.11
CA GLY A 20 27.31 -62.49 12.14
C GLY A 20 26.51 -63.46 13.05
N PRO A 21 27.20 -64.39 13.74
CA PRO A 21 26.58 -65.50 14.46
C PRO A 21 25.72 -65.05 15.66
N LEU A 22 24.80 -65.91 16.11
CA LEU A 22 23.81 -65.59 17.16
C LEU A 22 24.41 -65.05 18.47
N ASP A 23 25.62 -65.44 18.83
CA ASP A 23 26.32 -65.01 20.04
C ASP A 23 26.87 -63.57 19.97
N ALA A 24 27.00 -63.00 18.77
CA ALA A 24 27.42 -61.60 18.58
C ALA A 24 26.30 -60.58 18.86
N TRP A 25 25.03 -61.00 18.84
CA TRP A 25 23.86 -60.10 18.88
C TRP A 25 23.64 -59.37 20.21
N PRO A 26 23.82 -59.97 21.41
CA PRO A 26 23.62 -59.26 22.68
C PRO A 26 24.44 -57.97 22.81
N ALA A 27 25.70 -57.98 22.36
CA ALA A 27 26.56 -56.79 22.40
C ALA A 27 26.04 -55.66 21.49
N GLN A 28 25.47 -56.02 20.34
CA GLN A 28 24.88 -55.07 19.41
C GLN A 28 23.59 -54.44 19.96
N PHE A 29 22.76 -55.23 20.65
CA PHE A 29 21.59 -54.72 21.35
C PHE A 29 21.96 -53.79 22.51
N ALA A 30 23.00 -54.11 23.28
CA ALA A 30 23.49 -53.24 24.33
C ALA A 30 23.96 -51.87 23.79
N HIS A 31 24.65 -51.86 22.63
CA HIS A 31 25.07 -50.62 21.95
C HIS A 31 23.87 -49.76 21.51
N ALA A 32 22.88 -50.36 20.83
CA ALA A 32 21.68 -49.63 20.41
C ALA A 32 20.89 -49.06 21.61
N ALA A 33 20.76 -49.81 22.70
CA ALA A 33 20.12 -49.33 23.92
C ALA A 33 20.89 -48.18 24.59
N ALA A 34 22.22 -48.23 24.59
CA ALA A 34 23.07 -47.15 25.11
C ALA A 34 22.92 -45.84 24.31
N LEU A 35 22.61 -45.94 23.02
CA LEU A 35 22.26 -44.82 22.15
C LEU A 35 20.82 -44.30 22.35
N GLY A 36 20.02 -44.93 23.20
CA GLY A 36 18.67 -44.51 23.53
C GLY A 36 17.58 -44.97 22.55
N PHE A 37 17.86 -45.96 21.69
CA PHE A 37 16.84 -46.62 20.86
C PHE A 37 15.98 -47.57 21.72
N ASP A 38 14.75 -47.82 21.27
CA ASP A 38 13.77 -48.71 21.94
C ASP A 38 13.32 -49.87 21.05
N HIS A 39 13.71 -49.88 19.77
CA HIS A 39 13.43 -50.96 18.84
C HIS A 39 14.70 -51.42 18.11
N ALA A 40 14.79 -52.72 17.86
CA ALA A 40 15.85 -53.35 17.07
C ALA A 40 15.23 -54.01 15.84
N LEU A 41 15.54 -53.53 14.63
CA LEU A 41 15.03 -54.10 13.38
C LEU A 41 16.09 -54.95 12.69
N ILE A 42 15.80 -56.23 12.46
CA ILE A 42 16.71 -57.17 11.80
C ILE A 42 16.33 -57.35 10.33
N GLY A 43 17.27 -57.08 9.42
CA GLY A 43 17.18 -57.41 8.00
C GLY A 43 17.73 -58.80 7.64
N SER A 44 17.16 -59.43 6.61
CA SER A 44 17.59 -60.74 6.08
C SER A 44 17.59 -61.88 7.12
N LEU A 45 16.44 -62.10 7.79
CA LEU A 45 16.32 -63.11 8.85
C LEU A 45 16.42 -64.56 8.34
N PHE A 46 15.79 -64.85 7.19
CA PHE A 46 15.60 -66.21 6.68
C PHE A 46 16.64 -66.61 5.62
N GLU A 47 16.73 -67.91 5.33
CA GLU A 47 17.62 -68.47 4.31
C GLU A 47 17.24 -67.98 2.90
N PRO A 48 18.16 -67.32 2.15
CA PRO A 48 17.89 -66.84 0.80
C PRO A 48 17.89 -67.98 -0.23
N GLY A 49 17.34 -67.74 -1.42
CA GLY A 49 17.46 -68.67 -2.57
C GLY A 49 18.91 -68.81 -3.08
N ARG A 50 19.15 -69.60 -4.13
CA ARG A 50 20.52 -69.84 -4.66
C ARG A 50 21.26 -68.58 -5.09
N ALA A 51 20.54 -67.53 -5.46
CA ALA A 51 21.12 -66.23 -5.82
C ALA A 51 21.71 -65.47 -4.61
N GLY A 52 21.49 -65.94 -3.38
CA GLY A 52 22.04 -65.35 -2.15
C GLY A 52 21.43 -63.99 -1.79
N HIS A 53 20.31 -63.62 -2.38
CA HIS A 53 19.67 -62.32 -2.20
C HIS A 53 18.76 -62.31 -0.97
N GLY A 54 19.12 -61.53 0.07
CA GLY A 54 18.50 -61.57 1.40
C GLY A 54 17.02 -61.18 1.47
N GLN A 55 16.51 -60.48 0.46
CA GLN A 55 15.07 -60.15 0.33
C GLN A 55 14.28 -61.19 -0.48
N VAL A 56 14.96 -62.16 -1.10
CA VAL A 56 14.35 -63.23 -1.90
C VAL A 56 14.53 -64.55 -1.15
N VAL A 57 13.63 -64.80 -0.21
CA VAL A 57 13.71 -65.93 0.72
C VAL A 57 13.51 -67.25 -0.02
N GLY A 58 14.45 -68.19 0.18
CA GLY A 58 14.37 -69.55 -0.35
C GLY A 58 13.69 -70.52 0.62
N ASN A 59 13.86 -70.30 1.94
CA ASN A 59 13.24 -71.13 2.96
C ASN A 59 12.91 -70.34 4.24
N HIS A 60 11.61 -70.13 4.50
CA HIS A 60 11.11 -69.44 5.69
C HIS A 60 11.18 -70.29 6.97
N ALA A 61 11.39 -71.60 6.85
CA ALA A 61 11.55 -72.52 7.97
C ALA A 61 13.03 -72.67 8.41
N ARG A 62 13.95 -71.86 7.87
CA ARG A 62 15.37 -71.83 8.24
C ARG A 62 15.87 -70.39 8.37
N LEU A 63 16.68 -70.13 9.39
CA LEU A 63 17.36 -68.84 9.53
C LEU A 63 18.48 -68.73 8.50
N HIS A 64 18.87 -67.49 8.18
CA HIS A 64 20.02 -67.22 7.35
C HIS A 64 21.26 -67.95 7.90
N PRO A 65 22.06 -68.66 7.07
CA PRO A 65 23.20 -69.45 7.54
C PRO A 65 24.21 -68.68 8.42
N VAL A 66 24.33 -67.36 8.20
CA VAL A 66 25.19 -66.45 8.96
C VAL A 66 24.93 -66.44 10.47
N PHE A 67 23.72 -66.81 10.91
CA PHE A 67 23.40 -66.89 12.34
C PHE A 67 24.11 -68.07 13.04
N GLU A 68 24.62 -69.05 12.28
CA GLU A 68 25.23 -70.28 12.80
C GLU A 68 24.37 -70.99 13.86
N ALA A 69 23.05 -70.88 13.71
CA ALA A 69 22.09 -71.36 14.69
C ALA A 69 22.12 -72.89 14.78
N ARG A 70 22.42 -73.41 15.98
CA ARG A 70 22.39 -74.86 16.27
C ARG A 70 21.02 -75.34 16.73
N GLN A 71 20.17 -74.42 17.17
CA GLN A 71 18.80 -74.68 17.62
C GLN A 71 17.77 -74.42 16.50
N PRO A 72 16.55 -74.99 16.59
CA PRO A 72 15.49 -74.72 15.62
C PRO A 72 15.14 -73.22 15.53
N PRO A 73 14.71 -72.72 14.36
CA PRO A 73 14.46 -71.28 14.14
C PRO A 73 13.54 -70.60 15.16
N PRO A 74 12.40 -71.18 15.60
CA PRO A 74 11.56 -70.52 16.61
C PRO A 74 12.27 -70.30 17.95
N GLU A 75 13.20 -71.18 18.32
CA GLU A 75 13.99 -71.05 19.55
C GLU A 75 15.12 -70.03 19.37
N ALA A 76 15.79 -70.03 18.22
CA ALA A 76 16.81 -69.02 17.88
C ALA A 76 16.23 -67.60 17.85
N ILE A 77 15.05 -67.42 17.25
CA ILE A 77 14.33 -66.13 17.23
C ILE A 77 13.92 -65.72 18.64
N ARG A 78 13.49 -66.68 19.48
CA ARG A 78 13.21 -66.40 20.89
C ARG A 78 14.44 -65.98 21.68
N THR A 79 15.60 -66.56 21.39
CA THR A 79 16.87 -66.11 21.97
C THR A 79 17.17 -64.66 21.58
N LEU A 80 17.04 -64.30 20.30
CA LEU A 80 17.22 -62.91 19.83
C LEU A 80 16.24 -61.95 20.49
N ALA A 81 14.95 -62.30 20.55
CA ALA A 81 13.90 -61.47 21.15
C ALA A 81 14.14 -61.25 22.65
N ASN A 82 14.53 -62.30 23.38
CA ASN A 82 14.86 -62.19 24.80
C ASN A 82 16.12 -61.35 25.05
N ALA A 83 17.15 -61.49 24.20
CA ALA A 83 18.36 -60.67 24.30
C ALA A 83 18.07 -59.19 24.05
N ALA A 84 17.26 -58.86 23.03
CA ALA A 84 16.81 -57.49 22.79
C ALA A 84 16.03 -56.93 24.00
N ARG A 85 15.09 -57.72 24.53
CA ARG A 85 14.25 -57.33 25.68
C ARG A 85 15.04 -57.09 26.96
N GLN A 86 16.10 -57.85 27.21
CA GLN A 86 17.01 -57.63 28.35
C GLN A 86 17.64 -56.24 28.34
N HIS A 87 17.79 -55.63 27.17
CA HIS A 87 18.30 -54.28 26.99
C HIS A 87 17.19 -53.24 26.76
N GLY A 88 15.92 -53.60 26.99
CA GLY A 88 14.78 -52.70 26.82
C GLY A 88 14.38 -52.45 25.37
N LEU A 89 14.85 -53.28 24.43
CA LEU A 89 14.53 -53.17 23.00
C LEU A 89 13.41 -54.12 22.60
N THR A 90 12.48 -53.63 21.80
CA THR A 90 11.48 -54.47 21.10
C THR A 90 12.07 -54.96 19.78
N LEU A 91 12.09 -56.28 19.58
CA LEU A 91 12.61 -56.88 18.36
C LEU A 91 11.59 -56.76 17.21
N LEU A 92 12.02 -56.17 16.11
CA LEU A 92 11.30 -56.07 14.84
C LEU A 92 12.03 -56.88 13.76
N VAL A 93 11.28 -57.41 12.79
CA VAL A 93 11.84 -58.18 11.68
C VAL A 93 11.41 -57.58 10.34
N ASP A 94 12.34 -57.48 9.40
CA ASP A 94 12.07 -57.08 8.02
C ASP A 94 11.61 -58.28 7.18
N LEU A 95 10.47 -58.14 6.51
CA LEU A 95 9.80 -59.21 5.76
C LEU A 95 9.40 -58.74 4.35
N VAL A 96 9.50 -59.67 3.40
CA VAL A 96 9.03 -59.51 2.02
C VAL A 96 7.95 -60.56 1.78
N ILE A 97 6.74 -60.13 1.42
CA ILE A 97 5.59 -61.05 1.29
C ILE A 97 5.05 -61.16 -0.14
N ASP A 98 5.34 -60.19 -1.02
CA ASP A 98 4.90 -60.19 -2.41
C ASP A 98 5.74 -61.10 -3.32
N ARG A 99 6.93 -61.51 -2.86
CA ARG A 99 7.89 -62.28 -3.66
C ARG A 99 8.79 -63.19 -2.83
N MET A 100 9.26 -64.26 -3.46
CA MET A 100 10.22 -65.23 -2.90
C MET A 100 11.02 -65.93 -4.00
N ALA A 101 11.95 -66.80 -3.62
CA ALA A 101 12.82 -67.45 -4.59
C ALA A 101 12.05 -68.50 -5.40
N ALA A 102 12.17 -68.47 -6.72
CA ALA A 102 11.50 -69.43 -7.62
C ALA A 102 12.06 -70.86 -7.47
N ASP A 103 13.27 -71.00 -6.92
CA ASP A 103 13.90 -72.26 -6.53
C ASP A 103 13.69 -72.60 -5.04
N GLY A 104 12.88 -71.81 -4.34
CA GLY A 104 12.59 -71.95 -2.91
C GLY A 104 11.53 -73.00 -2.59
N ALA A 105 11.51 -73.43 -1.33
CA ALA A 105 10.62 -74.49 -0.83
C ALA A 105 9.14 -74.15 -1.01
N LEU A 106 8.74 -72.91 -0.72
CA LEU A 106 7.33 -72.50 -0.79
C LEU A 106 6.79 -72.51 -2.23
N TYR A 107 7.60 -72.09 -3.20
CA TYR A 107 7.22 -72.16 -4.62
C TYR A 107 7.14 -73.61 -5.12
N ALA A 108 8.11 -74.46 -4.72
CA ALA A 108 8.12 -75.86 -5.10
C ALA A 108 6.88 -76.63 -4.58
N GLU A 109 6.44 -76.32 -3.36
CA GLU A 109 5.27 -76.95 -2.73
C GLU A 109 3.93 -76.37 -3.24
N HIS A 110 3.90 -75.08 -3.59
CA HIS A 110 2.68 -74.35 -3.90
C HIS A 110 2.79 -73.42 -5.12
N ALA A 111 3.32 -73.93 -6.25
CA ALA A 111 3.51 -73.15 -7.47
C ALA A 111 2.25 -72.42 -7.95
N GLY A 112 1.06 -72.97 -7.71
CA GLY A 112 -0.23 -72.38 -8.07
C GLY A 112 -0.60 -71.10 -7.30
N TRP A 113 0.09 -70.77 -6.19
CA TRP A 113 -0.14 -69.52 -5.45
C TRP A 113 0.55 -68.29 -6.10
N PHE A 114 1.41 -68.53 -7.08
CA PHE A 114 2.27 -67.52 -7.70
C PHE A 114 1.82 -67.21 -9.13
N HIS A 115 2.18 -66.04 -9.62
CA HIS A 115 2.04 -65.76 -11.04
C HIS A 115 2.94 -66.71 -11.86
N PRO A 116 2.49 -67.19 -13.03
CA PRO A 116 3.31 -68.03 -13.90
C PRO A 116 4.67 -67.38 -14.21
N LEU A 117 5.75 -68.16 -14.09
CA LEU A 117 7.09 -67.71 -14.46
C LEU A 117 7.16 -67.50 -15.99
N GLU A 118 7.64 -66.34 -16.39
CA GLU A 118 7.81 -66.00 -17.81
C GLU A 118 8.96 -66.81 -18.43
N SER A 119 8.81 -67.19 -19.71
CA SER A 119 9.88 -67.82 -20.48
C SER A 119 11.03 -66.83 -20.73
N ALA A 120 12.24 -67.34 -20.98
CA ALA A 120 13.41 -66.49 -21.25
C ALA A 120 13.21 -65.56 -22.47
N GLU A 121 12.40 -65.96 -23.45
CA GLU A 121 12.06 -65.15 -24.63
C GLU A 121 11.08 -64.01 -24.30
N ALA A 122 10.12 -64.23 -23.40
CA ALA A 122 9.16 -63.21 -22.98
C ALA A 122 9.82 -62.09 -22.14
N ARG A 123 10.88 -62.41 -21.39
CA ARG A 123 11.65 -61.44 -20.58
C ARG A 123 12.46 -60.44 -21.40
N LEU A 124 12.70 -60.74 -22.69
CA LEU A 124 13.42 -59.87 -23.64
C LEU A 124 12.48 -58.90 -24.40
N ASP A 125 11.16 -59.01 -24.24
CA ASP A 125 10.19 -58.12 -24.91
C ASP A 125 9.99 -56.82 -24.09
N PRO A 126 10.39 -55.64 -24.61
CA PRO A 126 10.31 -54.36 -23.89
C PRO A 126 8.87 -53.88 -23.62
N ARG A 127 7.84 -54.57 -24.12
CA ARG A 127 6.42 -54.28 -23.86
C ARG A 127 5.86 -55.03 -22.63
N HIS A 128 6.61 -56.00 -22.11
CA HIS A 128 6.26 -56.71 -20.89
C HIS A 128 6.96 -56.06 -19.70
N VAL A 129 6.26 -55.98 -18.56
CA VAL A 129 6.84 -55.44 -17.33
C VAL A 129 7.93 -56.41 -16.86
N HIS A 130 9.20 -55.98 -16.90
CA HIS A 130 10.35 -56.82 -16.52
C HIS A 130 10.16 -57.44 -15.13
N ARG A 131 10.12 -58.77 -15.06
CA ARG A 131 10.16 -59.54 -13.81
C ARG A 131 11.57 -60.08 -13.59
N GLU A 132 12.06 -59.97 -12.36
CA GLU A 132 13.40 -60.40 -11.96
C GLU A 132 13.62 -61.92 -12.15
N ASP A 133 14.83 -62.29 -12.58
CA ASP A 133 15.23 -63.68 -12.77
C ASP A 133 15.19 -64.46 -11.45
N ASN A 134 14.61 -65.67 -11.50
CA ASN A 134 14.45 -66.57 -10.35
C ASN A 134 13.64 -66.01 -9.17
N VAL A 135 12.73 -65.05 -9.43
CA VAL A 135 11.79 -64.54 -8.43
C VAL A 135 10.36 -64.99 -8.76
N ALA A 136 9.68 -65.59 -7.77
CA ALA A 136 8.28 -65.94 -7.84
C ALA A 136 7.42 -64.88 -7.13
N TYR A 137 6.53 -64.22 -7.87
CA TYR A 137 5.63 -63.18 -7.36
C TYR A 137 4.29 -63.77 -6.92
N ALA A 138 3.89 -63.48 -5.68
CA ALA A 138 2.67 -63.97 -5.05
C ALA A 138 1.43 -63.38 -5.73
N ASN A 139 0.44 -64.22 -6.04
CA ASN A 139 -0.79 -63.80 -6.71
C ASN A 139 -1.92 -63.56 -5.69
N PHE A 140 -1.86 -62.42 -5.00
CA PHE A 140 -2.91 -62.04 -4.04
C PHE A 140 -4.24 -61.62 -4.69
N ASN A 141 -4.24 -61.37 -6.01
CA ASN A 141 -5.44 -60.92 -6.75
C ASN A 141 -6.35 -62.08 -7.16
N ASP A 142 -5.84 -63.32 -7.20
CA ASP A 142 -6.67 -64.51 -7.37
C ASP A 142 -7.32 -64.91 -6.03
N PRO A 143 -8.66 -65.03 -5.93
CA PRO A 143 -9.32 -65.29 -4.65
C PRO A 143 -8.85 -66.57 -3.94
N SER A 144 -8.56 -67.64 -4.69
CA SER A 144 -8.15 -68.94 -4.12
C SER A 144 -6.72 -68.91 -3.59
N SER A 145 -5.81 -68.36 -4.40
CA SER A 145 -4.40 -68.19 -4.08
C SER A 145 -4.20 -67.16 -2.98
N GLY A 146 -4.90 -66.03 -3.05
CA GLY A 146 -4.86 -64.95 -2.07
C GLY A 146 -5.32 -65.38 -0.67
N ALA A 147 -6.41 -66.15 -0.56
CA ALA A 147 -6.86 -66.68 0.73
C ALA A 147 -5.85 -67.67 1.34
N ALA A 148 -5.25 -68.55 0.51
CA ALA A 148 -4.25 -69.50 0.95
C ALA A 148 -2.94 -68.81 1.39
N LEU A 149 -2.46 -67.85 0.60
CA LEU A 149 -1.30 -67.01 0.95
C LEU A 149 -1.54 -66.21 2.24
N ALA A 150 -2.71 -65.58 2.40
CA ALA A 150 -3.06 -64.85 3.62
C ALA A 150 -3.10 -65.77 4.85
N GLY A 151 -3.67 -66.98 4.71
CA GLY A 151 -3.69 -67.98 5.77
C GLY A 151 -2.29 -68.46 6.17
N TRP A 152 -1.42 -68.75 5.18
CA TRP A 152 -0.05 -69.17 5.42
C TRP A 152 0.78 -68.07 6.11
N TRP A 153 0.72 -66.83 5.59
CA TRP A 153 1.40 -65.69 6.19
C TRP A 153 0.88 -65.38 7.60
N THR A 154 -0.42 -65.53 7.85
CA THR A 154 -0.98 -65.41 9.21
C THR A 154 -0.29 -66.38 10.18
N GLN A 155 -0.10 -67.64 9.78
CA GLN A 155 0.58 -68.64 10.61
C GLN A 155 2.06 -68.29 10.84
N GLN A 156 2.78 -67.84 9.81
CA GLN A 156 4.18 -67.43 9.95
C GLN A 156 4.33 -66.23 10.89
N LEU A 157 3.51 -65.20 10.71
CA LEU A 157 3.55 -64.00 11.55
C LEU A 157 3.19 -64.33 13.01
N LEU A 158 2.19 -65.19 13.24
CA LEU A 158 1.85 -65.66 14.58
C LEU A 158 2.99 -66.48 15.22
N ALA A 159 3.68 -67.32 14.45
CA ALA A 159 4.81 -68.09 14.96
C ALA A 159 6.00 -67.20 15.35
N LEU A 160 6.27 -66.15 14.57
CA LEU A 160 7.28 -65.14 14.90
C LEU A 160 6.90 -64.32 16.13
N ALA A 161 5.62 -63.91 16.24
CA ALA A 161 5.11 -63.22 17.42
C ALA A 161 5.15 -64.11 18.68
N ASP A 162 4.80 -65.40 18.56
CA ASP A 162 4.93 -66.40 19.64
C ASP A 162 6.39 -66.61 20.07
N ALA A 163 7.35 -66.41 19.17
CA ALA A 163 8.77 -66.41 19.48
C ALA A 163 9.24 -65.10 20.16
N GLY A 164 8.41 -64.06 20.23
CA GLY A 164 8.68 -62.81 20.94
C GLY A 164 9.03 -61.62 20.03
N VAL A 165 8.84 -61.74 18.72
CA VAL A 165 8.94 -60.60 17.79
C VAL A 165 7.78 -59.64 18.04
N GLY A 166 8.10 -58.37 18.33
CA GLY A 166 7.13 -57.33 18.67
C GLY A 166 6.60 -56.56 17.46
N GLY A 167 7.08 -56.82 16.25
CA GLY A 167 6.55 -56.19 15.05
C GLY A 167 7.30 -56.52 13.77
N PHE A 168 6.72 -56.09 12.66
CA PHE A 168 7.15 -56.46 11.32
C PHE A 168 7.22 -55.23 10.42
N ARG A 169 8.34 -55.05 9.73
CA ARG A 169 8.46 -54.11 8.61
C ARG A 169 8.25 -54.88 7.32
N PHE A 170 7.35 -54.40 6.48
CA PHE A 170 7.02 -55.03 5.21
C PHE A 170 7.56 -54.21 4.03
N ASP A 171 8.34 -54.86 3.17
CA ASP A 171 8.78 -54.29 1.91
C ASP A 171 7.66 -54.34 0.86
N SER A 172 7.66 -53.38 -0.07
CA SER A 172 6.73 -53.35 -1.22
C SER A 172 5.23 -53.50 -0.87
N PRO A 173 4.69 -52.76 0.12
CA PRO A 173 3.34 -52.98 0.65
C PRO A 173 2.22 -52.76 -0.38
N HIS A 174 2.45 -51.88 -1.37
CA HIS A 174 1.54 -51.56 -2.47
C HIS A 174 1.20 -52.75 -3.38
N ARG A 175 2.04 -53.80 -3.38
CA ARG A 175 1.82 -55.00 -4.20
C ARG A 175 0.84 -56.00 -3.58
N VAL A 176 0.39 -55.73 -2.35
CA VAL A 176 -0.54 -56.59 -1.61
C VAL A 176 -1.84 -55.82 -1.34
N PRO A 177 -3.01 -56.39 -1.63
CA PRO A 177 -4.29 -55.70 -1.44
C PRO A 177 -4.54 -55.27 0.01
N THR A 178 -5.11 -54.08 0.21
CA THR A 178 -5.45 -53.48 1.51
C THR A 178 -6.30 -54.39 2.41
N ALA A 179 -7.18 -55.21 1.83
CA ALA A 179 -7.99 -56.16 2.59
C ALA A 179 -7.16 -57.30 3.20
N VAL A 180 -6.10 -57.75 2.51
CA VAL A 180 -5.19 -58.78 3.01
C VAL A 180 -4.36 -58.22 4.17
N TRP A 181 -3.87 -56.99 4.07
CA TRP A 181 -3.17 -56.33 5.18
C TRP A 181 -4.02 -56.22 6.45
N ARG A 182 -5.29 -55.81 6.32
CA ARG A 182 -6.24 -55.80 7.43
C ARG A 182 -6.42 -57.17 8.04
N GLN A 183 -6.65 -58.20 7.21
CA GLN A 183 -6.80 -59.57 7.68
C GLN A 183 -5.57 -60.07 8.46
N LEU A 184 -4.36 -59.84 7.94
CA LEU A 184 -3.12 -60.24 8.60
C LEU A 184 -2.93 -59.51 9.93
N GLY A 185 -3.14 -58.18 9.93
CA GLY A 185 -3.04 -57.35 11.13
C GLY A 185 -4.04 -57.75 12.21
N ASP A 186 -5.32 -57.90 11.86
CA ASP A 186 -6.38 -58.28 12.78
C ASP A 186 -6.13 -59.67 13.38
N ALA A 187 -5.73 -60.64 12.57
CA ALA A 187 -5.45 -62.00 13.03
C ALA A 187 -4.27 -62.07 14.00
N VAL A 188 -3.18 -61.33 13.72
CA VAL A 188 -2.01 -61.28 14.61
C VAL A 188 -2.34 -60.54 15.90
N ARG A 189 -2.99 -59.37 15.83
CA ARG A 189 -3.32 -58.56 17.00
C ARG A 189 -4.39 -59.17 17.90
N ALA A 190 -5.28 -60.00 17.35
CA ALA A 190 -6.24 -60.75 18.15
C ALA A 190 -5.56 -61.66 19.20
N ARG A 191 -4.34 -62.15 18.91
CA ARG A 191 -3.55 -62.98 19.83
C ARG A 191 -2.43 -62.20 20.52
N HIS A 192 -1.83 -61.24 19.82
CA HIS A 192 -0.70 -60.43 20.28
C HIS A 192 -0.98 -58.94 20.06
N PRO A 193 -1.78 -58.29 20.93
CA PRO A 193 -2.29 -56.93 20.70
C PRO A 193 -1.20 -55.84 20.61
N ASP A 194 -0.03 -56.11 21.18
CA ASP A 194 1.10 -55.17 21.20
C ASP A 194 1.97 -55.26 19.94
N VAL A 195 1.72 -56.22 19.05
CA VAL A 195 2.49 -56.35 17.80
C VAL A 195 2.16 -55.22 16.84
N ARG A 196 3.19 -54.69 16.18
CA ARG A 196 3.11 -53.53 15.27
C ARG A 196 3.49 -53.88 13.83
N PHE A 197 2.79 -53.28 12.88
CA PHE A 197 2.96 -53.46 11.44
C PHE A 197 3.46 -52.15 10.83
N LEU A 198 4.61 -52.20 10.16
CA LEU A 198 5.25 -51.03 9.56
C LEU A 198 5.38 -51.23 8.05
N ALA A 199 5.05 -50.22 7.25
CA ALA A 199 5.08 -50.31 5.79
C ALA A 199 6.25 -49.52 5.20
N ALA A 200 7.12 -50.17 4.42
CA ALA A 200 8.17 -49.50 3.67
C ALA A 200 7.58 -48.74 2.47
N THR A 201 7.42 -47.42 2.63
CA THR A 201 6.82 -46.51 1.65
C THR A 201 7.77 -45.64 0.81
N PRO A 202 9.09 -45.54 1.07
CA PRO A 202 9.98 -44.78 0.18
C PRO A 202 9.95 -45.27 -1.26
N GLY A 203 9.86 -44.34 -2.21
CA GLY A 203 9.88 -44.62 -3.65
C GLY A 203 8.55 -45.08 -4.25
N LEU A 204 7.46 -45.14 -3.47
CA LEU A 204 6.13 -45.44 -3.98
C LEU A 204 5.51 -44.24 -4.70
N ALA A 205 4.71 -44.50 -5.74
CA ALA A 205 3.95 -43.46 -6.41
C ALA A 205 2.83 -42.93 -5.50
N ARG A 206 2.36 -41.70 -5.75
CA ARG A 206 1.34 -41.03 -4.92
C ARG A 206 0.03 -41.81 -4.87
N ASP A 207 -0.39 -42.42 -5.99
CA ASP A 207 -1.61 -43.23 -6.05
C ASP A 207 -1.48 -44.53 -5.26
N ASP A 208 -0.29 -45.14 -5.24
CA ASP A 208 -0.02 -46.34 -4.43
C ASP A 208 -0.09 -46.04 -2.93
N LEU A 209 0.40 -44.87 -2.50
CA LEU A 209 0.29 -44.42 -1.11
C LEU A 209 -1.18 -44.26 -0.68
N LEU A 210 -2.01 -43.64 -1.53
CA LEU A 210 -3.44 -43.50 -1.26
C LEU A 210 -4.14 -44.86 -1.10
N GLY A 211 -3.74 -45.87 -1.87
CA GLY A 211 -4.28 -47.23 -1.78
C GLY A 211 -4.00 -47.94 -0.45
N LEU A 212 -2.98 -47.51 0.30
CA LEU A 212 -2.63 -48.10 1.60
C LEU A 212 -3.44 -47.51 2.77
N ALA A 213 -4.19 -46.44 2.55
CA ALA A 213 -5.05 -45.87 3.60
C ALA A 213 -6.06 -46.92 4.09
N GLY A 214 -6.14 -47.11 5.41
CA GLY A 214 -7.00 -48.12 6.03
C GLY A 214 -6.46 -49.57 5.94
N ALA A 215 -5.20 -49.79 5.55
CA ALA A 215 -4.55 -51.11 5.60
C ALA A 215 -4.23 -51.60 7.02
N GLY A 216 -4.24 -50.72 8.03
CA GLY A 216 -3.99 -51.07 9.43
C GLY A 216 -2.50 -51.07 9.86
N PHE A 217 -1.65 -50.35 9.14
CA PHE A 217 -0.24 -50.11 9.53
C PHE A 217 -0.15 -49.08 10.66
N ASP A 218 0.71 -49.32 11.66
CA ASP A 218 0.95 -48.36 12.74
C ASP A 218 1.94 -47.26 12.33
N SER A 219 2.88 -47.60 11.44
CA SER A 219 3.86 -46.66 10.91
C SER A 219 4.18 -46.89 9.44
N VAL A 220 4.61 -45.82 8.81
CA VAL A 220 5.08 -45.78 7.42
C VAL A 220 6.40 -45.01 7.35
N PHE A 221 7.20 -45.18 6.30
CA PHE A 221 8.55 -44.60 6.23
C PHE A 221 8.62 -43.41 5.26
N SER A 222 9.11 -42.26 5.72
CA SER A 222 9.23 -41.03 4.90
C SER A 222 10.44 -41.04 3.96
N SER A 223 10.42 -40.22 2.93
CA SER A 223 11.54 -40.05 1.99
C SER A 223 12.52 -38.95 2.39
N VAL A 224 12.54 -38.54 3.67
CA VAL A 224 13.35 -37.41 4.17
C VAL A 224 14.84 -37.49 3.80
N ARG A 225 15.39 -38.71 3.67
CA ARG A 225 16.78 -38.95 3.23
C ARG A 225 17.14 -38.25 1.91
N TRP A 226 16.17 -38.14 1.01
CA TRP A 226 16.37 -37.57 -0.33
C TRP A 226 15.86 -36.13 -0.42
N TRP A 227 15.43 -35.54 0.70
CA TRP A 227 15.01 -34.15 0.73
C TRP A 227 16.20 -33.20 0.71
N ASP A 228 16.15 -32.23 -0.21
CA ASP A 228 17.17 -31.21 -0.44
C ASP A 228 17.05 -30.00 0.50
N PHE A 229 16.11 -30.03 1.45
CA PHE A 229 15.77 -28.93 2.37
C PHE A 229 15.26 -27.67 1.66
N ARG A 230 14.93 -27.75 0.36
CA ARG A 230 14.50 -26.61 -0.47
C ARG A 230 13.21 -26.87 -1.21
N SER A 231 12.91 -28.12 -1.52
CA SER A 231 11.72 -28.55 -2.25
C SER A 231 10.49 -28.62 -1.32
N SER A 232 9.30 -28.33 -1.85
CA SER A 232 8.05 -28.31 -1.08
C SER A 232 7.49 -29.70 -0.74
N TRP A 233 7.88 -30.73 -1.49
CA TRP A 233 7.22 -32.05 -1.46
C TRP A 233 7.26 -32.75 -0.10
N MET A 234 8.20 -32.40 0.78
CA MET A 234 8.33 -33.06 2.09
C MET A 234 7.10 -32.86 2.98
N ALA A 235 6.49 -31.67 2.96
CA ALA A 235 5.26 -31.43 3.72
C ALA A 235 4.06 -32.16 3.14
N GLU A 236 3.98 -32.26 1.80
CA GLU A 236 2.92 -33.00 1.11
C GLU A 236 3.04 -34.52 1.36
N GLU A 237 4.26 -35.05 1.31
CA GLU A 237 4.52 -36.45 1.63
C GLU A 237 4.19 -36.75 3.08
N HIS A 238 4.62 -35.90 4.03
CA HIS A 238 4.28 -36.07 5.44
C HIS A 238 2.76 -36.14 5.65
N ALA A 239 2.02 -35.24 5.00
CA ALA A 239 0.56 -35.26 5.05
C ALA A 239 -0.01 -36.56 4.47
N ALA A 240 0.46 -37.02 3.31
CA ALA A 240 -0.01 -38.27 2.69
C ALA A 240 0.28 -39.50 3.57
N LEU A 241 1.47 -39.58 4.14
CA LEU A 241 1.91 -40.66 5.02
C LEU A 241 1.12 -40.68 6.33
N ALA A 242 0.87 -39.51 6.92
CA ALA A 242 0.12 -39.36 8.17
C ALA A 242 -1.32 -39.92 8.09
N HIS A 243 -1.91 -40.03 6.89
CA HIS A 243 -3.22 -40.67 6.67
C HIS A 243 -3.16 -42.20 6.68
N ILE A 244 -1.98 -42.80 6.51
CA ILE A 244 -1.76 -44.24 6.46
C ILE A 244 -1.33 -44.76 7.85
N GLY A 245 -0.34 -44.10 8.46
CA GLY A 245 0.22 -44.44 9.77
C GLY A 245 1.25 -43.39 10.22
N ALA A 246 1.81 -43.54 11.42
CA ALA A 246 2.79 -42.59 11.93
C ALA A 246 4.08 -42.56 11.06
N PRO A 247 4.48 -41.41 10.48
CA PRO A 247 5.67 -41.36 9.64
C PRO A 247 6.96 -41.59 10.43
N VAL A 248 7.82 -42.48 9.94
CA VAL A 248 9.15 -42.81 10.47
C VAL A 248 10.20 -42.25 9.52
N ALA A 249 11.03 -41.35 10.03
CA ALA A 249 12.11 -40.72 9.30
C ALA A 249 13.42 -41.52 9.39
N PHE A 250 14.34 -41.38 8.43
CA PHE A 250 15.65 -42.03 8.52
C PHE A 250 16.73 -41.21 7.82
N PRO A 251 17.96 -41.15 8.37
CA PRO A 251 19.04 -40.37 7.81
C PRO A 251 19.80 -41.13 6.71
N GLU A 252 19.58 -42.45 6.57
CA GLU A 252 20.10 -43.32 5.51
C GLU A 252 19.11 -44.47 5.25
N ALA A 253 18.94 -44.86 3.99
CA ALA A 253 18.19 -46.06 3.64
C ALA A 253 19.09 -47.30 3.89
N PRO A 254 18.61 -48.36 4.55
CA PRO A 254 19.44 -49.51 4.92
C PRO A 254 20.27 -50.12 3.79
N TYR A 255 19.66 -50.33 2.61
CA TYR A 255 20.31 -50.92 1.43
C TYR A 255 20.65 -49.90 0.33
N GLY A 256 20.56 -48.60 0.65
CA GLY A 256 20.84 -47.52 -0.30
C GLY A 256 22.29 -47.02 -0.22
N THR A 257 22.59 -46.01 -1.02
CA THR A 257 23.88 -45.31 -0.97
C THR A 257 24.07 -44.63 0.40
N ARG A 258 25.23 -44.89 1.04
CA ARG A 258 25.64 -44.21 2.28
C ARG A 258 25.81 -42.72 2.04
N LEU A 259 25.45 -41.89 3.01
CA LEU A 259 25.55 -40.43 2.89
C LEU A 259 27.01 -39.99 2.67
N ALA A 260 27.97 -40.66 3.32
CA ALA A 260 29.39 -40.37 3.15
C ALA A 260 29.93 -40.72 1.75
N ALA A 261 29.28 -41.65 1.03
CA ALA A 261 29.69 -42.01 -0.33
C ALA A 261 29.24 -40.95 -1.36
N GLU A 262 28.11 -40.27 -1.12
CA GLU A 262 27.64 -39.15 -1.96
C GLU A 262 28.48 -37.88 -1.78
N LEU A 263 29.27 -37.81 -0.71
CA LEU A 263 30.17 -36.71 -0.40
C LEU A 263 31.64 -37.06 -0.69
N SER A 264 31.89 -38.02 -1.59
CA SER A 264 33.25 -38.53 -1.90
C SER A 264 34.23 -37.45 -2.37
N ASP A 265 33.73 -36.40 -3.02
CA ASP A 265 34.56 -35.29 -3.51
C ASP A 265 34.94 -34.28 -2.41
N VAL A 266 34.28 -34.38 -1.24
CA VAL A 266 34.54 -33.52 -0.07
C VAL A 266 35.59 -34.16 0.82
N HIS A 267 36.80 -33.58 0.78
CA HIS A 267 37.95 -34.09 1.54
C HIS A 267 37.97 -33.62 3.01
N ASP A 268 37.14 -32.64 3.37
CA ASP A 268 37.02 -32.14 4.74
C ASP A 268 36.05 -32.99 5.57
N ALA A 269 36.61 -33.76 6.50
CA ALA A 269 35.85 -34.60 7.43
C ALA A 269 34.82 -33.81 8.26
N ALA A 270 35.07 -32.53 8.55
CA ALA A 270 34.13 -31.69 9.30
C ALA A 270 32.88 -31.33 8.49
N ILE A 271 32.98 -31.19 7.17
CA ILE A 271 31.82 -30.95 6.29
C ILE A 271 30.96 -32.21 6.19
N VAL A 272 31.59 -33.39 6.05
CA VAL A 272 30.88 -34.68 6.06
C VAL A 272 30.18 -34.89 7.40
N GLU A 273 30.85 -34.63 8.53
CA GLU A 273 30.24 -34.72 9.85
C GLU A 273 29.03 -33.77 10.00
N ARG A 274 29.12 -32.53 9.50
CA ARG A 274 27.98 -31.58 9.51
C ARG A 274 26.79 -32.13 8.71
N ALA A 275 27.03 -32.78 7.57
CA ALA A 275 25.96 -33.40 6.78
C ALA A 275 25.25 -34.50 7.56
N TYR A 276 26.01 -35.36 8.25
CA TYR A 276 25.46 -36.41 9.11
C TYR A 276 24.70 -35.83 10.31
N ARG A 277 25.23 -34.79 10.97
CA ARG A 277 24.53 -34.10 12.06
C ARG A 277 23.21 -33.49 11.58
N ARG A 278 23.18 -32.87 10.40
CA ARG A 278 21.95 -32.34 9.79
C ARG A 278 20.92 -33.44 9.53
N ALA A 279 21.36 -34.55 8.91
CA ALA A 279 20.49 -35.68 8.61
C ALA A 279 19.91 -36.31 9.90
N LEU A 280 20.73 -36.45 10.94
CA LEU A 280 20.33 -36.92 12.26
C LEU A 280 19.21 -36.05 12.86
N PHE A 281 19.47 -34.76 13.08
CA PHE A 281 18.51 -33.88 13.76
C PHE A 281 17.27 -33.59 12.91
N THR A 282 17.38 -33.59 11.58
CA THR A 282 16.20 -33.46 10.71
C THR A 282 15.32 -34.70 10.82
N SER A 283 15.91 -35.90 10.74
CA SER A 283 15.14 -37.15 10.83
C SER A 283 14.44 -37.27 12.19
N ALA A 284 15.15 -36.97 13.28
CA ALA A 284 14.57 -37.00 14.63
C ALA A 284 13.46 -35.95 14.85
N ALA A 285 13.46 -34.83 14.12
CA ALA A 285 12.48 -33.76 14.29
C ALA A 285 11.23 -33.92 13.40
N LEU A 286 11.37 -34.44 12.18
CA LEU A 286 10.26 -34.55 11.22
C LEU A 286 9.41 -35.81 11.42
N GLY A 287 10.04 -36.94 11.73
CA GLY A 287 9.32 -38.18 11.95
C GLY A 287 8.55 -38.20 13.27
N THR A 288 7.43 -38.91 13.31
CA THR A 288 6.80 -39.36 14.56
C THR A 288 7.69 -40.38 15.25
N GLY A 289 8.33 -41.28 14.48
CA GLY A 289 9.48 -42.07 14.90
C GLY A 289 10.67 -41.85 13.96
N TRP A 290 11.82 -42.48 14.26
CA TRP A 290 12.93 -42.49 13.32
C TRP A 290 13.73 -43.79 13.38
N MET A 291 14.39 -44.13 12.27
CA MET A 291 15.21 -45.32 12.10
C MET A 291 16.64 -44.95 11.71
N MET A 292 17.63 -45.62 12.31
CA MET A 292 19.04 -45.45 11.97
C MET A 292 19.69 -46.79 11.59
N PRO A 293 20.26 -46.93 10.38
CA PRO A 293 21.07 -48.10 10.00
C PRO A 293 22.41 -48.15 10.75
N MET A 294 22.80 -49.36 11.17
CA MET A 294 24.11 -49.58 11.82
C MET A 294 25.27 -49.05 10.97
N GLY A 295 26.21 -48.38 11.63
CA GLY A 295 27.38 -47.78 11.00
C GLY A 295 27.21 -46.31 10.60
N PHE A 296 25.98 -45.77 10.67
CA PHE A 296 25.72 -44.33 10.45
C PHE A 296 26.48 -43.48 11.46
N GLU A 297 26.52 -43.90 12.73
CA GLU A 297 27.16 -43.18 13.83
C GLU A 297 28.67 -42.98 13.65
N TYR A 298 29.28 -43.77 12.76
CA TYR A 298 30.72 -43.78 12.47
C TYR A 298 31.08 -43.23 11.09
N GLY A 299 30.08 -42.89 10.26
CA GLY A 299 30.30 -42.39 8.90
C GLY A 299 30.85 -43.45 7.93
N ILE A 300 30.41 -44.70 8.05
CA ILE A 300 30.85 -45.80 7.18
C ILE A 300 30.40 -45.56 5.72
N THR A 301 31.34 -45.66 4.77
CA THR A 301 31.09 -45.41 3.34
C THR A 301 30.61 -46.63 2.57
N GLU A 302 30.91 -47.84 3.05
CA GLU A 302 30.49 -49.08 2.39
C GLU A 302 28.97 -49.26 2.50
N PRO A 303 28.23 -49.41 1.38
CA PRO A 303 26.79 -49.67 1.41
C PRO A 303 26.50 -51.07 1.96
N MET A 304 25.38 -51.23 2.66
CA MET A 304 24.91 -52.58 3.00
C MET A 304 24.42 -53.25 1.71
N SER A 305 24.83 -54.50 1.48
CA SER A 305 24.46 -55.26 0.29
C SER A 305 23.46 -56.35 0.63
N GLN A 306 22.47 -56.54 -0.25
CA GLN A 306 21.50 -57.63 -0.12
C GLN A 306 22.10 -59.01 -0.41
N THR A 307 23.30 -59.08 -1.00
CA THR A 307 23.96 -60.34 -1.39
C THR A 307 25.34 -60.54 -0.76
N ARG A 308 25.91 -59.51 -0.13
CA ARG A 308 27.29 -59.52 0.40
C ARG A 308 27.36 -58.86 1.77
N GLY A 309 28.29 -59.31 2.60
CA GLY A 309 28.59 -58.69 3.90
C GLY A 309 29.55 -59.55 4.72
N ASP A 310 30.39 -58.91 5.52
CA ASP A 310 31.39 -59.55 6.38
C ASP A 310 31.49 -58.81 7.71
N ALA A 311 31.21 -59.52 8.81
CA ALA A 311 31.21 -58.94 10.16
C ALA A 311 32.59 -58.45 10.62
N SER A 312 33.67 -59.12 10.19
CA SER A 312 35.04 -58.72 10.55
C SER A 312 35.45 -57.44 9.83
N GLN A 313 35.08 -57.30 8.55
CA GLN A 313 35.34 -56.08 7.77
C GLN A 313 34.53 -54.91 8.31
N PHE A 314 33.27 -55.14 8.72
CA PHE A 314 32.45 -54.12 9.36
C PHE A 314 33.06 -53.65 10.69
N ALA A 315 33.55 -54.56 11.53
CA ALA A 315 34.21 -54.22 12.79
C ALA A 315 35.48 -53.36 12.57
N VAL A 316 36.28 -53.68 11.54
CA VAL A 316 37.45 -52.86 11.15
C VAL A 316 37.01 -51.46 10.68
N ALA A 317 35.97 -51.37 9.85
CA ALA A 317 35.44 -50.09 9.37
C ALA A 317 34.89 -49.23 10.52
N ALA A 318 34.22 -49.83 11.50
CA ALA A 318 33.74 -49.13 12.69
C ALA A 318 34.88 -48.62 13.59
N GLN A 319 35.99 -49.35 13.70
CA GLN A 319 37.19 -48.89 14.43
C GLN A 319 37.90 -47.74 13.71
N ALA A 320 37.91 -47.75 12.38
CA ALA A 320 38.50 -46.71 11.54
C ALA A 320 37.63 -45.45 11.38
N LYS A 321 36.51 -45.35 12.13
CA LYS A 321 35.47 -44.30 12.05
C LYS A 321 35.98 -42.91 11.66
N LYS A 322 35.26 -42.23 10.75
CA LYS A 322 35.58 -40.86 10.31
C LYS A 322 35.26 -39.81 11.38
N PHE A 323 34.19 -40.04 12.13
CA PHE A 323 33.71 -39.25 13.25
C PHE A 323 32.87 -40.15 14.17
N ASP A 324 32.42 -39.63 15.31
CA ASP A 324 31.59 -40.36 16.26
C ASP A 324 30.38 -39.52 16.69
N LEU A 325 29.18 -39.98 16.32
CA LEU A 325 27.92 -39.30 16.63
C LEU A 325 27.16 -39.91 17.80
N THR A 326 27.74 -40.88 18.51
CA THR A 326 27.10 -41.61 19.63
C THR A 326 26.42 -40.68 20.63
N GLU A 327 27.14 -39.65 21.12
CA GLU A 327 26.60 -38.68 22.08
C GLU A 327 25.42 -37.86 21.51
N ARG A 328 25.52 -37.45 20.23
CA ARG A 328 24.48 -36.65 19.56
C ARG A 328 23.24 -37.47 19.26
N ILE A 329 23.41 -38.74 18.94
CA ILE A 329 22.31 -39.69 18.73
C ILE A 329 21.58 -39.92 20.05
N ALA A 330 22.32 -40.16 21.14
CA ALA A 330 21.74 -40.27 22.48
C ALA A 330 20.95 -39.00 22.85
N HIS A 331 21.51 -37.82 22.59
CA HIS A 331 20.83 -36.54 22.81
C HIS A 331 19.56 -36.36 21.94
N ALA A 332 19.59 -36.73 20.65
CA ALA A 332 18.42 -36.67 19.79
C ALA A 332 17.30 -37.61 20.29
N ASN A 333 17.65 -38.82 20.70
CA ASN A 333 16.72 -39.78 21.30
C ASN A 333 16.17 -39.30 22.65
N GLU A 334 16.98 -38.57 23.44
CA GLU A 334 16.57 -37.94 24.70
C GLU A 334 15.51 -36.85 24.49
N LEU A 335 15.74 -35.97 23.51
CA LEU A 335 14.82 -34.90 23.13
C LEU A 335 13.49 -35.45 22.61
N ALA A 336 13.56 -36.46 21.74
CA ALA A 336 12.37 -37.14 21.23
C ALA A 336 11.54 -37.70 22.41
N ARG A 337 12.18 -38.46 23.32
CA ARG A 337 11.53 -39.08 24.48
C ARG A 337 10.76 -38.08 25.36
N HIS A 338 11.28 -36.87 25.51
CA HIS A 338 10.72 -35.83 26.38
C HIS A 338 9.78 -34.85 25.68
N SER A 339 9.58 -34.96 24.37
CA SER A 339 8.74 -34.05 23.59
C SER A 339 7.44 -34.73 23.14
N LYS A 340 6.32 -34.39 23.80
CA LYS A 340 5.00 -34.91 23.40
C LYS A 340 4.63 -34.52 21.96
N THR A 341 4.99 -33.32 21.53
CA THR A 341 4.74 -32.82 20.17
C THR A 341 5.51 -33.61 19.12
N LEU A 342 6.73 -34.07 19.39
CA LEU A 342 7.48 -34.93 18.45
C LEU A 342 6.92 -36.35 18.36
N HIS A 343 6.24 -36.84 19.40
CA HIS A 343 5.55 -38.14 19.38
C HIS A 343 4.15 -38.09 18.75
N ALA A 344 3.61 -36.91 18.49
CA ALA A 344 2.30 -36.76 17.87
C ALA A 344 2.39 -36.90 16.35
N ASN A 345 1.47 -37.66 15.76
CA ASN A 345 1.19 -37.58 14.32
C ASN A 345 0.39 -36.31 14.02
N GLY A 346 1.06 -35.16 14.09
CA GLY A 346 0.48 -33.85 13.84
C GLY A 346 0.85 -33.27 12.47
N GLU A 347 0.17 -32.18 12.11
CA GLU A 347 0.38 -31.47 10.86
C GLU A 347 1.83 -30.93 10.77
N LEU A 348 2.44 -31.07 9.60
CA LEU A 348 3.72 -30.45 9.26
C LEU A 348 3.50 -29.38 8.18
N ARG A 349 3.83 -28.12 8.51
CA ARG A 349 3.60 -26.98 7.63
C ARG A 349 4.92 -26.25 7.32
N PRO A 350 5.26 -25.99 6.06
CA PRO A 350 6.39 -25.13 5.74
C PRO A 350 6.03 -23.66 6.00
N LEU A 351 6.91 -22.96 6.71
CA LEU A 351 6.84 -21.51 6.90
C LEU A 351 7.79 -20.75 5.97
N SER A 352 8.77 -21.43 5.39
CA SER A 352 9.61 -20.91 4.31
C SER A 352 9.17 -21.46 2.95
N GLY A 353 9.16 -20.63 1.91
CA GLY A 353 8.87 -21.07 0.54
C GLY A 353 9.98 -21.92 -0.09
N PRO A 354 9.71 -22.58 -1.23
CA PRO A 354 10.71 -23.36 -1.95
C PRO A 354 11.94 -22.53 -2.34
N GLY A 355 13.13 -23.12 -2.21
CA GLY A 355 14.40 -22.44 -2.53
C GLY A 355 14.84 -21.37 -1.53
N ALA A 356 14.13 -21.17 -0.41
CA ALA A 356 14.55 -20.25 0.63
C ALA A 356 15.93 -20.63 1.22
N PRO A 357 16.74 -19.65 1.69
CA PRO A 357 18.05 -19.94 2.26
C PRO A 357 18.01 -20.85 3.49
N ALA A 358 16.96 -20.79 4.31
CA ALA A 358 16.69 -21.69 5.44
C ALA A 358 15.41 -22.47 5.16
N ALA A 359 15.41 -23.76 5.51
CA ALA A 359 14.17 -24.53 5.58
C ALA A 359 13.54 -24.30 6.96
N VAL A 360 12.34 -23.75 7.00
CA VAL A 360 11.59 -23.45 8.22
C VAL A 360 10.27 -24.19 8.18
N LEU A 361 10.06 -25.11 9.13
CA LEU A 361 8.87 -25.93 9.24
C LEU A 361 8.26 -25.78 10.64
N LEU A 362 6.95 -25.94 10.72
CA LEU A 362 6.21 -25.95 11.98
C LEU A 362 5.43 -27.26 12.08
N ARG A 363 5.59 -27.96 13.20
CA ARG A 363 4.97 -29.26 13.45
C ARG A 363 4.09 -29.19 14.69
N ALA A 364 2.79 -29.44 14.55
CA ALA A 364 1.85 -29.42 15.67
C ALA A 364 1.83 -30.73 16.46
N ASP A 365 1.26 -30.67 17.67
CA ASP A 365 0.81 -31.84 18.44
C ASP A 365 -0.58 -32.33 18.01
N HIS A 366 -1.20 -31.65 17.05
CA HIS A 366 -2.56 -31.88 16.54
C HIS A 366 -2.56 -32.00 15.01
N PRO A 367 -3.53 -32.72 14.39
CA PRO A 367 -3.68 -32.78 12.93
C PRO A 367 -4.05 -31.46 12.25
N ASP A 368 -4.46 -30.45 13.02
CA ASP A 368 -4.73 -29.09 12.56
C ASP A 368 -3.97 -28.09 13.46
N LEU A 369 -3.03 -27.36 12.88
CA LEU A 369 -2.23 -26.35 13.56
C LEU A 369 -3.07 -25.22 14.18
N ARG A 370 -4.30 -24.97 13.72
CA ARG A 370 -5.17 -23.91 14.26
C ARG A 370 -5.77 -24.25 15.62
N GLU A 371 -5.87 -25.54 15.93
CA GLU A 371 -6.41 -26.07 17.19
C GLU A 371 -5.31 -26.57 18.13
N ALA A 372 -4.06 -26.63 17.65
CA ALA A 372 -2.90 -27.05 18.41
C ALA A 372 -2.58 -26.06 19.54
N ALA A 373 -2.28 -26.58 20.73
CA ALA A 373 -1.83 -25.77 21.87
C ALA A 373 -0.30 -25.56 21.84
N GLU A 374 0.44 -26.56 21.36
CA GLU A 374 1.89 -26.54 21.23
C GLU A 374 2.33 -27.01 19.83
N ALA A 375 3.45 -26.47 19.35
CA ALA A 375 4.09 -26.89 18.10
C ALA A 375 5.62 -26.88 18.25
N ILE A 376 6.35 -27.51 17.33
CA ILE A 376 7.80 -27.40 17.20
C ILE A 376 8.14 -26.63 15.94
N LEU A 377 8.83 -25.52 16.09
CA LEU A 377 9.48 -24.81 15.00
C LEU A 377 10.84 -25.44 14.70
N ILE A 378 11.03 -25.87 13.46
CA ILE A 378 12.21 -26.55 12.97
C ILE A 378 12.89 -25.62 11.97
N VAL A 379 14.13 -25.21 12.27
CA VAL A 379 14.90 -24.28 11.42
C VAL A 379 16.19 -24.96 10.99
N ILE A 380 16.37 -25.16 9.68
CA ILE A 380 17.45 -25.95 9.09
C ILE A 380 18.28 -25.05 8.17
N ASN A 381 19.61 -25.14 8.28
CA ASN A 381 20.56 -24.59 7.31
C ASN A 381 20.94 -25.64 6.25
N PRO A 382 20.50 -25.50 4.98
CA PRO A 382 20.86 -26.38 3.87
C PRO A 382 22.33 -26.25 3.43
N GLU A 383 23.04 -25.21 3.84
CA GLU A 383 24.45 -25.00 3.47
C GLU A 383 25.41 -25.64 4.47
N LEU A 384 26.34 -26.47 4.00
CA LEU A 384 27.33 -27.15 4.86
C LEU A 384 28.62 -26.36 5.08
N GLY A 385 28.88 -25.36 4.22
CA GLY A 385 30.08 -24.53 4.26
C GLY A 385 29.90 -23.15 4.90
N ALA A 386 28.69 -22.59 4.91
CA ALA A 386 28.44 -21.21 5.30
C ALA A 386 27.38 -21.07 6.41
N PRO A 387 27.58 -20.16 7.39
CA PRO A 387 26.56 -19.83 8.36
C PRO A 387 25.43 -19.02 7.70
N LEU A 388 24.23 -19.12 8.25
CA LEU A 388 23.03 -18.47 7.72
C LEU A 388 22.36 -17.60 8.78
N ARG A 389 22.10 -16.33 8.45
CA ARG A 389 21.29 -15.45 9.30
C ARG A 389 19.80 -15.70 9.03
N VAL A 390 19.07 -16.03 10.09
CA VAL A 390 17.63 -16.29 10.08
C VAL A 390 16.90 -15.11 10.71
N ASP A 391 15.95 -14.55 9.96
CA ASP A 391 15.08 -13.47 10.42
C ASP A 391 13.63 -14.01 10.57
N PRO A 392 13.12 -14.14 11.81
CA PRO A 392 11.76 -14.62 12.09
C PRO A 392 10.66 -13.82 11.38
N ALA A 393 10.87 -12.53 11.10
CA ALA A 393 9.89 -11.71 10.39
C ALA A 393 9.56 -12.24 8.99
N ARG A 394 10.45 -13.05 8.39
CA ARG A 394 10.25 -13.63 7.05
C ARG A 394 9.28 -14.81 7.00
N PHE A 395 8.98 -15.44 8.14
CA PHE A 395 8.19 -16.68 8.16
C PHE A 395 7.10 -16.72 9.23
N LEU A 396 7.19 -15.92 10.30
CA LEU A 396 6.19 -15.94 11.39
C LEU A 396 4.80 -15.45 10.95
N ALA A 397 4.71 -14.56 9.96
CA ALA A 397 3.42 -14.12 9.42
C ALA A 397 2.61 -15.27 8.78
N SER A 398 3.30 -16.33 8.35
CA SER A 398 2.70 -17.52 7.75
C SER A 398 2.40 -18.63 8.76
N ALA A 399 2.69 -18.43 10.05
CA ALA A 399 2.46 -19.44 11.08
C ALA A 399 0.97 -19.53 11.45
N PRO A 400 0.28 -20.66 11.18
CA PRO A 400 -1.09 -20.88 11.65
C PRO A 400 -1.14 -20.99 13.19
N GLY A 401 -2.32 -20.89 13.83
CA GLY A 401 -2.48 -21.25 15.25
C GLY A 401 -1.92 -20.28 16.31
N ASN A 402 -1.61 -19.04 15.94
CA ASN A 402 -1.12 -17.99 16.87
C ASN A 402 0.20 -18.34 17.60
N PHE A 403 1.07 -19.13 16.96
CA PHE A 403 2.40 -19.48 17.49
C PHE A 403 3.40 -18.33 17.32
N THR A 404 3.51 -17.47 18.33
CA THR A 404 4.43 -16.31 18.33
C THR A 404 5.45 -16.34 19.46
N ARG A 405 5.33 -17.32 20.37
CA ARG A 405 6.23 -17.49 21.51
C ARG A 405 6.98 -18.80 21.41
N PHE A 406 8.30 -18.72 21.52
CA PHE A 406 9.22 -19.82 21.27
C PHE A 406 10.22 -19.96 22.40
N VAL A 407 10.63 -21.20 22.67
CA VAL A 407 11.73 -21.53 23.59
C VAL A 407 12.55 -22.66 22.95
N PRO A 408 13.90 -22.62 22.96
CA PRO A 408 14.70 -23.72 22.44
C PRO A 408 14.27 -25.06 23.07
N LEU A 409 14.17 -26.11 22.26
CA LEU A 409 13.63 -27.40 22.72
C LEU A 409 14.50 -28.07 23.80
N ASP A 410 15.80 -27.77 23.79
CA ASP A 410 16.80 -28.21 24.75
C ASP A 410 16.94 -27.29 25.97
N ALA A 411 16.14 -26.22 26.07
CA ALA A 411 16.15 -25.34 27.22
C ALA A 411 15.58 -26.02 28.48
N PRO A 412 15.98 -25.59 29.69
CA PRO A 412 15.39 -26.09 30.94
C PRO A 412 13.86 -25.93 30.93
N SER A 413 13.14 -26.89 31.52
CA SER A 413 11.66 -26.95 31.50
C SER A 413 10.94 -25.69 32.04
N GLN A 414 11.63 -24.88 32.85
CA GLN A 414 11.14 -23.62 33.43
C GLN A 414 11.30 -22.39 32.52
N ALA A 415 11.97 -22.52 31.37
CA ALA A 415 12.19 -21.39 30.46
C ALA A 415 10.86 -20.94 29.82
N ALA A 416 10.53 -19.66 30.01
CA ALA A 416 9.32 -19.06 29.47
C ALA A 416 9.46 -18.82 27.95
N PRO A 417 8.43 -19.17 27.14
CA PRO A 417 8.40 -18.82 25.73
C PRO A 417 8.46 -17.30 25.49
N ALA A 418 9.29 -16.86 24.54
CA ALA A 418 9.48 -15.46 24.20
C ALA A 418 9.39 -15.23 22.68
N GLY A 419 9.30 -13.97 22.24
CA GLY A 419 9.40 -13.66 20.80
C GLY A 419 10.80 -13.99 20.27
N LEU A 420 10.88 -14.56 19.06
CA LEU A 420 12.18 -14.83 18.42
C LEU A 420 12.79 -13.53 17.87
N THR A 421 14.04 -13.27 18.23
CA THR A 421 14.88 -12.26 17.59
C THR A 421 15.71 -12.89 16.47
N PRO A 422 16.22 -12.11 15.48
CA PRO A 422 17.11 -12.65 14.46
C PRO A 422 18.31 -13.38 15.07
N PHE A 423 18.67 -14.54 14.50
CA PHE A 423 19.77 -15.38 14.98
C PHE A 423 20.56 -15.99 13.82
N THR A 424 21.76 -16.48 14.09
CA THR A 424 22.61 -17.13 13.09
C THR A 424 22.65 -18.64 13.33
N LEU A 425 22.39 -19.42 12.28
CA LEU A 425 22.62 -20.86 12.25
C LEU A 425 24.02 -21.16 11.70
N ALA A 426 24.74 -22.06 12.36
CA ALA A 426 26.00 -22.59 11.83
C ALA A 426 25.77 -23.40 10.54
N PRO A 427 26.81 -23.64 9.72
CA PRO A 427 26.69 -24.49 8.54
C PRO A 427 26.14 -25.88 8.88
N GLY A 428 25.08 -26.32 8.20
CA GLY A 428 24.40 -27.59 8.42
C GLY A 428 23.60 -27.70 9.73
N ALA A 429 23.48 -26.63 10.51
CA ALA A 429 22.81 -26.69 11.80
C ALA A 429 21.28 -26.84 11.66
N VAL A 430 20.70 -27.62 12.56
CA VAL A 430 19.25 -27.75 12.78
C VAL A 430 18.96 -27.22 14.19
N ARG A 431 18.01 -26.28 14.31
CA ARG A 431 17.59 -25.74 15.60
C ARG A 431 16.09 -25.93 15.78
N LEU A 432 15.72 -26.44 16.95
CA LEU A 432 14.35 -26.76 17.32
C LEU A 432 13.88 -25.80 18.41
N PHE A 433 12.69 -25.25 18.26
CA PHE A 433 12.04 -24.45 19.29
C PHE A 433 10.65 -25.01 19.57
N ARG A 434 10.30 -25.17 20.85
CA ARG A 434 8.92 -25.35 21.25
C ARG A 434 8.19 -24.01 21.09
N ALA A 435 7.05 -24.04 20.43
CA ALA A 435 6.17 -22.92 20.15
C ALA A 435 4.86 -23.09 20.92
N ALA A 436 4.38 -22.02 21.58
CA ALA A 436 3.12 -22.00 22.31
C ALA A 436 2.12 -21.05 21.64
N ALA A 437 0.87 -21.49 21.50
CA ALA A 437 -0.21 -20.66 20.99
C ALA A 437 -0.58 -19.57 22.01
N GLU A 438 -0.61 -18.31 21.60
CA GLU A 438 -0.98 -17.20 22.48
C GLU A 438 -2.50 -17.07 22.63
N GLN A 439 -2.94 -16.42 23.72
CA GLN A 439 -4.36 -16.12 23.90
C GLN A 439 -4.83 -15.09 22.86
N PRO A 440 -5.97 -15.32 22.16
CA PRO A 440 -6.55 -14.32 21.28
C PRO A 440 -6.87 -13.04 22.04
N ILE A 441 -6.72 -11.88 21.38
CA ILE A 441 -7.18 -10.60 21.93
C ILE A 441 -8.71 -10.67 22.04
N ARG A 442 -9.23 -10.63 23.26
CA ARG A 442 -10.67 -10.55 23.53
C ARG A 442 -10.98 -9.11 23.94
N LEU A 443 -11.82 -8.43 23.17
CA LEU A 443 -12.35 -7.13 23.56
C LEU A 443 -13.31 -7.31 24.75
N ALA A 444 -13.29 -6.38 25.70
CA ALA A 444 -14.24 -6.40 26.80
C ALA A 444 -15.66 -6.29 26.22
N PRO A 445 -16.59 -7.21 26.55
CA PRO A 445 -17.98 -7.03 26.16
C PRO A 445 -18.49 -5.72 26.78
N PRO A 446 -19.44 -5.02 26.14
CA PRO A 446 -20.09 -3.84 26.72
C PRO A 446 -20.50 -4.11 28.17
N ILE A 447 -20.37 -3.12 29.06
CA ILE A 447 -20.64 -3.24 30.50
C ILE A 447 -22.13 -3.50 30.73
N ASP A 448 -22.56 -4.74 30.52
CA ASP A 448 -23.85 -5.28 30.90
C ASP A 448 -23.59 -6.56 31.70
N LYS A 449 -24.37 -6.78 32.76
CA LYS A 449 -24.25 -7.99 33.58
C LYS A 449 -24.51 -9.20 32.68
N ALA A 450 -23.47 -10.02 32.47
CA ALA A 450 -23.40 -11.16 31.52
C ALA A 450 -24.45 -12.28 31.67
N SER A 451 -25.48 -12.09 32.50
CA SER A 451 -26.56 -13.05 32.75
C SER A 451 -27.94 -12.41 32.92
N GLY A 452 -28.11 -11.11 32.63
CA GLY A 452 -29.39 -10.42 32.70
C GLY A 452 -30.20 -10.53 31.40
N LYS A 453 -31.53 -10.66 31.50
CA LYS A 453 -32.47 -10.63 30.34
C LYS A 453 -32.37 -9.38 29.45
N ARG A 454 -31.67 -8.33 29.89
CA ARG A 454 -31.45 -7.05 29.17
C ARG A 454 -29.99 -6.84 28.73
N SER A 455 -29.13 -7.84 28.90
CA SER A 455 -27.73 -7.76 28.50
C SER A 455 -27.63 -7.57 26.98
N GLY A 456 -26.90 -6.55 26.53
CA GLY A 456 -26.77 -6.20 25.11
C GLY A 456 -27.93 -5.39 24.54
N HIS A 457 -28.96 -5.05 25.34
CA HIS A 457 -30.05 -4.21 24.84
C HIS A 457 -29.57 -2.82 24.46
N LYS A 458 -28.64 -2.24 25.24
CA LYS A 458 -28.11 -0.92 24.94
C LYS A 458 -27.34 -0.91 23.62
N SER A 459 -26.46 -1.89 23.40
CA SER A 459 -25.69 -1.99 22.15
C SER A 459 -26.57 -2.26 20.93
N VAL A 460 -27.67 -3.01 21.10
CA VAL A 460 -28.64 -3.24 20.01
C VAL A 460 -29.45 -1.98 19.72
N LEU A 461 -29.90 -1.25 20.74
CA LEU A 461 -30.58 0.05 20.54
C LEU A 461 -29.65 1.06 19.86
N GLU A 462 -28.39 1.15 20.31
CA GLU A 462 -27.37 1.98 19.65
C GLU A 462 -27.15 1.56 18.18
N ALA A 463 -27.23 0.28 17.85
CA ALA A 463 -27.15 -0.21 16.46
C ALA A 463 -28.43 0.06 15.64
N ILE A 464 -29.61 0.06 16.27
CA ILE A 464 -30.89 0.41 15.63
C ILE A 464 -30.96 1.91 15.32
N GLU A 465 -30.43 2.74 16.23
CA GLU A 465 -30.36 4.20 16.08
C GLU A 465 -29.24 4.66 15.13
N ALA A 466 -28.38 3.74 14.68
CA ALA A 466 -27.28 4.07 13.77
C ALA A 466 -27.80 4.55 12.40
N PRO A 467 -27.10 5.50 11.75
CA PRO A 467 -27.44 5.95 10.40
C PRO A 467 -27.59 4.78 9.43
N ARG A 468 -28.70 4.74 8.70
CA ARG A 468 -28.99 3.64 7.74
C ARG A 468 -28.52 3.97 6.33
N VAL A 469 -28.50 5.25 5.96
CA VAL A 469 -27.91 5.70 4.69
C VAL A 469 -26.48 6.13 4.95
N ALA A 470 -25.53 5.46 4.28
CA ALA A 470 -24.12 5.76 4.39
C ALA A 470 -23.80 7.05 3.64
N ILE A 471 -23.06 7.94 4.28
CA ILE A 471 -22.52 9.16 3.69
C ILE A 471 -21.01 9.13 3.94
N GLU A 472 -20.24 9.01 2.87
CA GLU A 472 -18.80 8.83 2.92
C GLU A 472 -18.08 9.80 1.97
N ASN A 473 -16.80 10.08 2.25
CA ASN A 473 -15.91 10.84 1.36
C ASN A 473 -16.48 12.18 0.86
N VAL A 474 -17.11 12.96 1.75
CA VAL A 474 -17.63 14.29 1.40
C VAL A 474 -16.49 15.21 0.98
N MET A 475 -16.66 15.88 -0.17
CA MET A 475 -15.71 16.79 -0.79
C MET A 475 -16.39 18.12 -1.15
N PRO A 476 -15.67 19.26 -1.13
CA PRO A 476 -14.27 19.40 -0.76
C PRO A 476 -14.02 19.25 0.75
N SER A 477 -12.95 18.55 1.11
CA SER A 477 -12.57 18.31 2.51
C SER A 477 -11.08 18.49 2.71
N VAL A 478 -10.71 19.37 3.64
CA VAL A 478 -9.32 19.61 4.02
C VAL A 478 -9.08 19.10 5.44
N ASP A 479 -8.33 18.01 5.56
CA ASP A 479 -8.08 17.28 6.82
C ASP A 479 -9.39 16.94 7.57
N ASN A 480 -10.33 16.32 6.86
CA ASN A 480 -11.65 15.92 7.36
C ASN A 480 -12.47 17.08 7.97
N GLY A 481 -12.61 18.16 7.20
CA GLY A 481 -13.35 19.36 7.61
C GLY A 481 -12.64 20.25 8.65
N ARG A 482 -11.42 19.90 9.08
CA ARG A 482 -10.67 20.72 10.04
C ARG A 482 -10.33 22.11 9.50
N PHE A 483 -9.96 22.20 8.23
CA PHE A 483 -9.62 23.48 7.57
C PHE A 483 -10.61 23.83 6.47
N PRO A 484 -10.80 25.13 6.20
CA PRO A 484 -11.64 25.56 5.09
C PRO A 484 -11.00 25.22 3.74
N ALA A 485 -11.81 24.71 2.82
CA ALA A 485 -11.48 24.75 1.40
C ALA A 485 -11.59 26.19 0.89
N LYS A 486 -10.91 26.51 -0.20
CA LYS A 486 -10.80 27.85 -0.75
C LYS A 486 -11.46 27.92 -2.11
N ARG A 487 -12.32 28.91 -2.27
CA ARG A 487 -13.05 29.22 -3.51
C ARG A 487 -13.08 30.73 -3.72
N SER A 488 -13.62 31.18 -4.84
CA SER A 488 -13.86 32.61 -5.08
C SER A 488 -15.35 32.91 -4.98
N VAL A 489 -15.70 34.10 -4.49
CA VAL A 489 -17.07 34.61 -4.55
C VAL A 489 -17.58 34.62 -6.00
N GLY A 490 -18.85 34.27 -6.19
CA GLY A 490 -19.47 34.09 -7.51
C GLY A 490 -19.28 32.70 -8.12
N GLU A 491 -18.42 31.84 -7.56
CA GLU A 491 -18.31 30.45 -7.98
C GLU A 491 -19.51 29.62 -7.51
N ARG A 492 -19.86 28.59 -8.29
CA ARG A 492 -20.74 27.51 -7.82
C ARG A 492 -19.85 26.36 -7.34
N ALA A 493 -19.74 26.20 -6.02
CA ALA A 493 -18.90 25.17 -5.44
C ALA A 493 -19.58 23.81 -5.59
N GLU A 494 -18.93 22.89 -6.32
CA GLU A 494 -19.32 21.50 -6.38
C GLU A 494 -19.02 20.80 -5.05
N ILE A 495 -20.05 20.18 -4.49
CA ILE A 495 -20.01 19.33 -3.31
C ILE A 495 -20.31 17.92 -3.79
N SER A 496 -19.49 16.95 -3.40
CA SER A 496 -19.72 15.54 -3.75
C SER A 496 -19.56 14.64 -2.53
N ALA A 497 -20.21 13.47 -2.57
CA ALA A 497 -20.11 12.45 -1.54
C ALA A 497 -20.43 11.07 -2.12
N ALA A 498 -19.87 10.02 -1.54
CA ALA A 498 -20.34 8.66 -1.77
C ALA A 498 -21.57 8.42 -0.88
N ILE A 499 -22.72 8.14 -1.48
CA ILE A 499 -24.00 7.98 -0.76
C ILE A 499 -24.72 6.73 -1.26
N PHE A 500 -24.94 5.78 -0.35
CA PHE A 500 -25.56 4.48 -0.63
C PHE A 500 -26.25 3.92 0.62
N ALA A 501 -27.11 2.92 0.44
CA ALA A 501 -27.79 2.21 1.53
C ALA A 501 -27.90 0.72 1.18
N GLU A 502 -28.28 -0.12 2.14
CA GLU A 502 -28.58 -1.52 1.85
C GLU A 502 -29.88 -1.68 1.03
N GLY A 503 -30.00 -2.78 0.29
CA GLY A 503 -31.21 -3.09 -0.49
C GLY A 503 -31.19 -2.48 -1.88
N HIS A 504 -32.39 -2.24 -2.45
CA HIS A 504 -32.56 -1.78 -3.83
C HIS A 504 -33.48 -0.55 -3.93
N ASP A 505 -33.93 -0.02 -2.79
CA ASP A 505 -34.81 1.15 -2.72
C ASP A 505 -34.04 2.40 -3.17
N LYS A 506 -34.77 3.39 -3.67
CA LYS A 506 -34.21 4.70 -4.03
C LYS A 506 -33.85 5.48 -2.78
N ILE A 507 -32.79 6.25 -2.90
CA ILE A 507 -32.34 7.21 -1.91
C ILE A 507 -32.31 8.60 -2.52
N ALA A 508 -32.40 9.61 -1.67
CA ALA A 508 -32.21 11.01 -2.03
C ALA A 508 -31.23 11.66 -1.06
N ALA A 509 -30.57 12.71 -1.53
CA ALA A 509 -29.58 13.44 -0.75
C ALA A 509 -29.64 14.94 -1.03
N ALA A 510 -29.16 15.73 -0.07
CA ALA A 510 -29.04 17.17 -0.20
C ALA A 510 -27.83 17.69 0.56
N VAL A 511 -27.31 18.83 0.10
CA VAL A 511 -26.33 19.64 0.84
C VAL A 511 -27.08 20.67 1.65
N LEU A 512 -26.85 20.68 2.96
CA LEU A 512 -27.20 21.80 3.82
C LEU A 512 -26.02 22.76 3.88
N TRP A 513 -26.24 24.03 3.56
CA TRP A 513 -25.18 25.04 3.59
C TRP A 513 -25.68 26.39 4.12
N ARG A 514 -24.77 27.25 4.59
CA ARG A 514 -25.06 28.62 5.05
C ARG A 514 -23.81 29.49 5.07
N ALA A 515 -23.98 30.81 5.10
CA ALA A 515 -22.89 31.69 5.53
C ALA A 515 -22.66 31.54 7.04
N ALA A 516 -21.43 31.71 7.52
CA ALA A 516 -21.09 31.46 8.93
C ALA A 516 -21.79 32.42 9.93
N ASP A 517 -22.30 33.56 9.46
CA ASP A 517 -23.08 34.51 10.25
C ASP A 517 -24.61 34.26 10.16
N GLU A 518 -25.04 33.28 9.36
CA GLU A 518 -26.44 32.88 9.24
C GLU A 518 -26.79 31.76 10.22
N THR A 519 -28.00 31.84 10.79
CA THR A 519 -28.55 30.75 11.61
C THR A 519 -29.30 29.73 10.77
N ALA A 520 -30.01 30.18 9.73
CA ALA A 520 -30.81 29.33 8.85
C ALA A 520 -29.93 28.55 7.86
N TRP A 521 -30.33 27.31 7.57
CA TRP A 521 -29.67 26.48 6.56
C TRP A 521 -30.42 26.59 5.23
N HIS A 522 -29.66 26.73 4.15
CA HIS A 522 -30.14 26.53 2.79
C HIS A 522 -29.95 25.06 2.42
N GLU A 523 -30.79 24.56 1.53
CA GLU A 523 -30.75 23.17 1.09
C GLU A 523 -30.68 23.10 -0.43
N VAL A 524 -29.76 22.29 -0.95
CA VAL A 524 -29.62 22.02 -2.40
C VAL A 524 -29.65 20.52 -2.62
N PRO A 525 -30.61 19.98 -3.39
CA PRO A 525 -30.65 18.55 -3.73
C PRO A 525 -29.37 18.10 -4.44
N MET A 526 -28.94 16.87 -4.14
CA MET A 526 -27.85 16.19 -4.85
C MET A 526 -28.40 15.24 -5.89
N THR A 527 -27.62 15.01 -6.95
CA THR A 527 -27.92 14.07 -8.02
C THR A 527 -26.76 13.08 -8.20
N PRO A 528 -26.99 11.83 -8.64
CA PRO A 528 -25.91 10.90 -8.95
C PRO A 528 -24.98 11.48 -10.03
N ALA A 529 -23.69 11.49 -9.76
CA ALA A 529 -22.65 11.92 -10.68
C ALA A 529 -22.45 10.87 -11.79
N GLN A 530 -22.05 11.32 -12.97
CA GLN A 530 -21.75 10.45 -14.10
C GLN A 530 -20.29 9.96 -14.06
N PRO A 531 -19.99 8.71 -14.46
CA PRO A 531 -20.95 7.69 -14.90
C PRO A 531 -21.77 7.12 -13.72
N ALA A 532 -23.06 6.87 -13.96
CA ALA A 532 -23.95 6.29 -12.96
C ALA A 532 -23.47 4.92 -12.45
N GLY A 533 -23.81 4.59 -11.19
CA GLY A 533 -23.48 3.29 -10.56
C GLY A 533 -22.23 3.29 -9.67
N LEU A 534 -21.59 4.45 -9.47
CA LEU A 534 -20.46 4.61 -8.55
C LEU A 534 -20.86 5.11 -7.16
N ASP A 535 -22.16 5.30 -6.92
CA ASP A 535 -22.73 5.88 -5.70
C ASP A 535 -22.17 7.26 -5.34
N ILE A 536 -21.56 7.94 -6.30
CA ILE A 536 -21.10 9.32 -6.14
C ILE A 536 -22.28 10.23 -6.45
N TRP A 537 -22.58 11.13 -5.53
CA TRP A 537 -23.58 12.18 -5.68
C TRP A 537 -22.90 13.53 -5.71
N SER A 538 -23.46 14.49 -6.44
CA SER A 538 -22.98 15.86 -6.47
C SER A 538 -24.11 16.89 -6.44
N ALA A 539 -23.80 18.06 -5.88
CA ALA A 539 -24.62 19.26 -5.94
C ALA A 539 -23.70 20.47 -6.09
N ARG A 540 -24.26 21.61 -6.53
CA ARG A 540 -23.52 22.87 -6.63
C ARG A 540 -24.18 23.92 -5.76
N ILE A 541 -23.45 24.47 -4.79
CA ILE A 541 -23.92 25.57 -3.94
C ILE A 541 -23.37 26.92 -4.45
N PRO A 542 -24.17 27.99 -4.45
CA PRO A 542 -23.70 29.31 -4.87
C PRO A 542 -22.93 30.01 -3.74
N LEU A 543 -21.73 30.52 -4.03
CA LEU A 543 -20.95 31.33 -3.07
C LEU A 543 -21.16 32.82 -3.34
N GLU A 544 -22.30 33.36 -2.91
CA GLU A 544 -22.73 34.73 -3.26
C GLU A 544 -22.09 35.82 -2.40
N ARG A 545 -21.60 35.46 -1.21
CA ARG A 545 -21.04 36.38 -0.21
C ARG A 545 -19.53 36.13 -0.04
N LEU A 546 -18.77 37.18 0.29
CA LEU A 546 -17.37 37.04 0.70
C LEU A 546 -17.29 36.49 2.12
N GLY A 547 -16.35 35.59 2.37
CA GLY A 547 -16.09 35.04 3.69
C GLY A 547 -16.46 33.56 3.85
N ARG A 548 -16.63 33.15 5.11
CA ARG A 548 -16.77 31.74 5.47
C ARG A 548 -18.19 31.23 5.27
N HIS A 549 -18.28 30.08 4.61
CA HIS A 549 -19.50 29.28 4.45
C HIS A 549 -19.29 27.92 5.12
N GLU A 550 -20.37 27.35 5.59
CA GLU A 550 -20.40 26.03 6.23
C GLU A 550 -21.34 25.11 5.47
N PHE A 551 -21.00 23.83 5.37
CA PHE A 551 -21.89 22.85 4.75
C PHE A 551 -21.76 21.45 5.38
N THR A 552 -22.78 20.63 5.15
CA THR A 552 -22.83 19.20 5.49
C THR A 552 -23.78 18.49 4.53
N VAL A 553 -23.69 17.15 4.46
CA VAL A 553 -24.53 16.33 3.58
C VAL A 553 -25.57 15.58 4.42
N ILE A 554 -26.79 15.53 3.90
CA ILE A 554 -27.87 14.70 4.41
C ILE A 554 -28.35 13.73 3.34
N ALA A 555 -28.78 12.54 3.74
CA ALA A 555 -29.32 11.53 2.85
C ALA A 555 -30.42 10.71 3.54
N TRP A 556 -31.39 10.25 2.79
CA TRP A 556 -32.55 9.53 3.30
C TRP A 556 -33.10 8.56 2.25
N ARG A 557 -33.97 7.64 2.66
CA ARG A 557 -34.68 6.76 1.72
C ARG A 557 -35.83 7.51 1.06
N ASP A 558 -35.96 7.39 -0.25
CA ASP A 558 -37.06 8.00 -1.01
C ASP A 558 -38.12 6.94 -1.33
N ASP A 559 -39.06 6.79 -0.39
CA ASP A 559 -40.13 5.78 -0.47
C ASP A 559 -41.04 6.00 -1.68
N PHE A 560 -41.26 7.26 -2.08
CA PHE A 560 -42.10 7.58 -3.23
C PHE A 560 -41.40 7.28 -4.55
N ALA A 561 -40.15 7.70 -4.71
CA ALA A 561 -39.37 7.37 -5.91
C ALA A 561 -39.18 5.85 -6.06
N SER A 562 -39.02 5.13 -4.95
CA SER A 562 -38.96 3.65 -4.93
C SER A 562 -40.27 3.03 -5.43
N LEU A 563 -41.42 3.50 -4.92
CA LEU A 563 -42.74 3.04 -5.35
C LEU A 563 -42.98 3.32 -6.84
N VAL A 564 -42.66 4.52 -7.32
CA VAL A 564 -42.79 4.88 -8.75
C VAL A 564 -41.94 3.98 -9.63
N GLU A 565 -40.69 3.70 -9.25
CA GLU A 565 -39.83 2.80 -10.02
C GLU A 565 -40.38 1.37 -10.04
N HIS A 566 -40.88 0.87 -8.91
CA HIS A 566 -41.51 -0.45 -8.83
C HIS A 566 -42.75 -0.56 -9.74
N ILE A 567 -43.61 0.46 -9.73
CA ILE A 567 -44.77 0.55 -10.63
C ILE A 567 -44.31 0.53 -12.09
N GLN A 568 -43.33 1.35 -12.46
CA GLN A 568 -42.82 1.42 -13.84
C GLN A 568 -42.22 0.08 -14.31
N LYS A 569 -41.44 -0.60 -13.45
CA LYS A 569 -40.88 -1.93 -13.74
C LYS A 569 -41.98 -2.97 -13.95
N LYS A 570 -43.03 -2.96 -13.13
CA LYS A 570 -44.18 -3.86 -13.26
C LYS A 570 -44.99 -3.60 -14.53
N LEU A 571 -45.23 -2.34 -14.87
CA LEU A 571 -45.90 -1.95 -16.12
C LEU A 571 -45.11 -2.41 -17.35
N LYS A 572 -43.78 -2.21 -17.36
CA LYS A 572 -42.90 -2.71 -18.43
C LYS A 572 -42.92 -4.25 -18.56
N ALA A 573 -43.17 -4.96 -17.47
CA ALA A 573 -43.31 -6.42 -17.44
C ALA A 573 -44.74 -6.91 -17.73
N GLY A 574 -45.70 -6.01 -18.01
CA GLY A 574 -47.09 -6.36 -18.29
C GLY A 574 -47.88 -6.87 -17.07
N GLN A 575 -47.48 -6.50 -15.86
CA GLN A 575 -48.13 -6.92 -14.61
C GLN A 575 -49.21 -5.90 -14.16
N THR A 576 -50.20 -6.36 -13.40
CA THR A 576 -51.22 -5.49 -12.77
C THR A 576 -50.61 -4.73 -11.58
N ILE A 577 -51.15 -3.53 -11.31
CA ILE A 577 -50.61 -2.59 -10.31
C ILE A 577 -51.64 -2.18 -9.22
N GLU A 578 -52.70 -2.96 -9.01
CA GLU A 578 -53.81 -2.58 -8.11
C GLU A 578 -53.33 -2.38 -6.66
N ILE A 579 -52.40 -3.22 -6.19
CA ILE A 579 -51.84 -3.14 -4.84
C ILE A 579 -50.96 -1.90 -4.69
N GLU A 580 -50.18 -1.56 -5.71
CA GLU A 580 -49.28 -0.39 -5.69
C GLU A 580 -50.06 0.93 -5.64
N LEU A 581 -51.27 0.97 -6.23
CA LEU A 581 -52.16 2.12 -6.08
C LEU A 581 -52.65 2.29 -4.64
N ASP A 582 -52.86 1.19 -3.90
CA ASP A 582 -53.20 1.22 -2.48
C ASP A 582 -51.98 1.56 -1.61
N GLU A 583 -50.79 1.07 -1.96
CA GLU A 583 -49.52 1.47 -1.34
C GLU A 583 -49.28 2.98 -1.48
N ALA A 584 -49.54 3.55 -2.66
CA ALA A 584 -49.47 5.00 -2.87
C ALA A 584 -50.44 5.76 -1.96
N ALA A 585 -51.67 5.28 -1.80
CA ALA A 585 -52.65 5.88 -0.90
C ALA A 585 -52.17 5.87 0.57
N HIS A 586 -51.61 4.74 1.01
CA HIS A 586 -51.04 4.62 2.36
C HIS A 586 -49.83 5.52 2.56
N LEU A 587 -48.93 5.61 1.57
CA LEU A 587 -47.76 6.48 1.63
C LEU A 587 -48.17 7.96 1.72
N PHE A 588 -49.14 8.40 0.92
CA PHE A 588 -49.65 9.78 1.02
C PHE A 588 -50.27 10.08 2.39
N ALA A 589 -51.03 9.13 2.95
CA ALA A 589 -51.61 9.29 4.28
C ALA A 589 -50.53 9.33 5.38
N LEU A 590 -49.50 8.49 5.27
CA LEU A 590 -48.35 8.47 6.19
C LEU A 590 -47.62 9.80 6.16
N VAL A 591 -47.29 10.30 4.97
CA VAL A 591 -46.61 11.58 4.78
C VAL A 591 -47.43 12.71 5.42
N LEU A 592 -48.73 12.84 5.09
CA LEU A 592 -49.57 13.88 5.68
C LEU A 592 -49.72 13.75 7.21
N ALA A 593 -49.58 12.56 7.79
CA ALA A 593 -49.64 12.35 9.24
C ALA A 593 -48.33 12.67 9.97
N GLU A 594 -47.18 12.52 9.31
CA GLU A 594 -45.87 12.72 9.93
C GLU A 594 -45.28 14.13 9.71
N VAL A 595 -45.77 14.86 8.72
CA VAL A 595 -45.18 16.14 8.28
C VAL A 595 -45.36 17.30 9.27
N GLU A 596 -46.29 17.22 10.24
CA GLU A 596 -46.44 18.23 11.31
C GLU A 596 -45.20 18.37 12.23
N THR A 597 -44.11 17.64 11.96
CA THR A 597 -42.88 17.61 12.77
C THR A 597 -41.61 18.11 12.07
N ALA A 598 -41.65 18.44 10.77
CA ALA A 598 -40.46 18.89 10.01
C ALA A 598 -40.48 20.40 9.70
N ASP A 599 -39.44 21.12 10.10
CA ASP A 599 -39.28 22.56 9.80
C ASP A 599 -39.29 22.82 8.28
N GLY A 600 -40.14 23.75 7.84
CA GLY A 600 -40.20 24.24 6.45
C GLY A 600 -40.90 23.32 5.44
N ALA A 601 -41.71 22.37 5.89
CA ALA A 601 -42.55 21.54 5.02
C ALA A 601 -43.77 22.32 4.47
N VAL A 602 -44.15 22.05 3.22
CA VAL A 602 -45.32 22.64 2.55
C VAL A 602 -46.24 21.51 2.07
N THR A 603 -47.40 21.34 2.72
CA THR A 603 -48.30 20.20 2.47
C THR A 603 -49.48 20.52 1.57
N GLU A 604 -49.85 21.80 1.36
CA GLU A 604 -51.08 22.13 0.61
C GLU A 604 -51.13 21.54 -0.81
N PRO A 605 -50.03 21.51 -1.60
CA PRO A 605 -50.03 20.85 -2.90
C PRO A 605 -50.32 19.35 -2.82
N LEU A 606 -49.73 18.66 -1.83
CA LEU A 606 -49.95 17.22 -1.63
C LEU A 606 -51.38 16.95 -1.18
N GLU A 607 -51.93 17.73 -0.25
CA GLU A 607 -53.33 17.61 0.17
C GLU A 607 -54.32 17.76 -1.00
N HIS A 608 -54.03 18.68 -1.94
CA HIS A 608 -54.84 18.84 -3.14
C HIS A 608 -54.79 17.59 -4.03
N ILE A 609 -53.60 17.06 -4.26
CA ILE A 609 -53.40 15.83 -5.04
C ILE A 609 -54.09 14.65 -4.37
N VAL A 610 -53.97 14.49 -3.05
CA VAL A 610 -54.63 13.42 -2.28
C VAL A 610 -56.16 13.52 -2.37
N LYS A 611 -56.72 14.73 -2.33
CA LYS A 611 -58.18 14.96 -2.53
C LYS A 611 -58.66 14.51 -3.91
N LEU A 612 -57.87 14.76 -4.97
CA LEU A 612 -58.17 14.29 -6.33
C LEU A 612 -58.00 12.77 -6.42
N PHE A 613 -56.89 12.25 -5.90
CA PHE A 613 -56.52 10.84 -5.92
C PHE A 613 -57.59 9.95 -5.26
N THR A 614 -58.17 10.41 -4.15
CA THR A 614 -59.21 9.68 -3.41
C THR A 614 -60.49 9.44 -4.23
N LYS A 615 -60.79 10.32 -5.19
CA LYS A 615 -62.01 10.28 -6.02
C LYS A 615 -61.76 9.77 -7.45
N ALA A 616 -60.52 9.49 -7.80
CA ALA A 616 -60.08 9.11 -9.14
C ALA A 616 -60.26 7.61 -9.42
N ASP A 617 -60.42 7.25 -10.70
CA ASP A 617 -60.33 5.87 -11.17
C ASP A 617 -58.87 5.39 -11.27
N ALA A 618 -58.64 4.11 -11.58
CA ALA A 618 -57.30 3.51 -11.57
C ALA A 618 -56.34 4.16 -12.59
N GLU A 619 -56.83 4.51 -13.78
CA GLU A 619 -56.03 5.16 -14.82
C GLU A 619 -55.62 6.58 -14.39
N THR A 620 -56.56 7.35 -13.85
CA THR A 620 -56.30 8.70 -13.33
C THR A 620 -55.38 8.67 -12.12
N LYS A 621 -55.52 7.69 -11.21
CA LYS A 621 -54.60 7.49 -10.07
C LYS A 621 -53.18 7.23 -10.54
N LEU A 622 -53.00 6.34 -11.51
CA LEU A 622 -51.69 6.06 -12.08
C LEU A 622 -51.09 7.33 -12.72
N ALA A 623 -51.89 8.07 -13.49
CA ALA A 623 -51.45 9.33 -14.09
C ALA A 623 -51.03 10.36 -13.04
N LEU A 624 -51.74 10.45 -11.90
CA LEU A 624 -51.37 11.32 -10.78
C LEU A 624 -50.07 10.86 -10.11
N ILE A 625 -49.86 9.55 -9.88
CA ILE A 625 -48.62 9.04 -9.27
C ILE A 625 -47.41 9.34 -10.15
N LEU A 626 -47.54 9.15 -11.47
CA LEU A 626 -46.45 9.37 -12.43
C LEU A 626 -46.27 10.86 -12.81
N ALA A 627 -47.17 11.75 -12.36
CA ALA A 627 -47.09 13.16 -12.69
C ALA A 627 -45.89 13.84 -11.99
N PRO A 628 -45.10 14.65 -12.70
CA PRO A 628 -44.00 15.42 -12.09
C PRO A 628 -44.47 16.33 -10.94
N THR A 629 -45.69 16.85 -11.02
CA THR A 629 -46.30 17.69 -9.97
C THR A 629 -46.47 16.95 -8.64
N THR A 630 -46.71 15.64 -8.67
CA THR A 630 -46.82 14.81 -7.46
C THR A 630 -45.45 14.57 -6.84
N ALA A 631 -44.43 14.26 -7.64
CA ALA A 631 -43.06 14.15 -7.14
C ALA A 631 -42.59 15.45 -6.47
N GLN A 632 -42.87 16.61 -7.08
CA GLN A 632 -42.57 17.92 -6.50
C GLN A 632 -43.32 18.16 -5.17
N ALA A 633 -44.60 17.81 -5.10
CA ALA A 633 -45.39 17.94 -3.87
C ALA A 633 -44.87 17.02 -2.75
N MET A 634 -44.45 15.81 -3.08
CA MET A 634 -43.82 14.87 -2.15
C MET A 634 -42.50 15.40 -1.59
N THR A 635 -41.64 15.96 -2.45
CA THR A 635 -40.39 16.60 -2.04
C THR A 635 -40.64 17.81 -1.14
N ALA A 636 -41.65 18.65 -1.47
CA ALA A 636 -42.02 19.82 -0.69
C ALA A 636 -42.58 19.48 0.70
N ALA A 637 -43.19 18.30 0.86
CA ALA A 637 -43.66 17.79 2.14
C ALA A 637 -42.51 17.38 3.09
N ARG A 638 -41.28 17.19 2.59
CA ARG A 638 -40.07 16.88 3.40
C ARG A 638 -40.18 15.62 4.29
N HIS A 639 -40.93 14.59 3.91
CA HIS A 639 -40.89 13.30 4.58
C HIS A 639 -39.57 12.56 4.24
N ARG A 640 -38.73 12.28 5.25
CA ARG A 640 -37.34 11.78 5.08
C ARG A 640 -37.05 10.59 6.01
N PRO A 641 -37.57 9.40 5.70
CA PRO A 641 -37.32 8.22 6.52
C PRO A 641 -35.83 7.86 6.53
N PHE A 642 -35.33 7.47 7.71
CA PHE A 642 -33.92 7.15 7.95
C PHE A 642 -32.93 8.27 7.59
N LEU A 643 -33.35 9.52 7.75
CA LEU A 643 -32.49 10.69 7.54
C LEU A 643 -31.17 10.54 8.30
N SER A 644 -30.10 10.46 7.52
CA SER A 644 -28.73 10.38 7.97
C SER A 644 -28.06 11.72 7.66
N ARG A 645 -27.25 12.21 8.60
CA ARG A 645 -26.49 13.44 8.46
C ARG A 645 -25.03 13.16 8.75
N ASP A 646 -24.14 13.65 7.90
CA ASP A 646 -22.71 13.59 8.18
C ASP A 646 -22.42 14.41 9.46
N PRO A 647 -21.79 13.81 10.50
CA PRO A 647 -21.43 14.54 11.71
C PRO A 647 -20.37 15.63 11.47
N VAL A 648 -19.64 15.61 10.36
CA VAL A 648 -18.61 16.59 10.05
C VAL A 648 -19.24 17.87 9.47
N LEU A 649 -18.81 19.01 10.03
CA LEU A 649 -19.12 20.34 9.51
C LEU A 649 -17.96 20.84 8.65
N TYR A 650 -18.17 20.89 7.34
CA TYR A 650 -17.18 21.34 6.37
C TYR A 650 -17.25 22.86 6.19
N ARG A 651 -16.14 23.46 5.78
CA ARG A 651 -15.99 24.92 5.65
C ARG A 651 -15.42 25.30 4.30
N ILE A 652 -15.90 26.40 3.74
CA ILE A 652 -15.39 27.02 2.52
C ILE A 652 -15.15 28.50 2.80
N ASP A 653 -13.94 28.99 2.57
CA ASP A 653 -13.66 30.43 2.55
C ASP A 653 -13.74 30.92 1.10
N ALA A 654 -14.76 31.74 0.83
CA ALA A 654 -14.99 32.40 -0.46
C ALA A 654 -14.26 33.75 -0.48
N ASP A 655 -13.16 33.82 -1.22
CA ASP A 655 -12.34 35.01 -1.36
C ASP A 655 -12.75 35.86 -2.57
N ARG A 656 -12.34 37.13 -2.58
CA ARG A 656 -12.40 37.96 -3.79
C ARG A 656 -11.42 37.46 -4.85
N THR A 657 -11.70 37.76 -6.11
CA THR A 657 -10.93 37.28 -7.28
C THR A 657 -9.42 37.51 -7.16
N ALA A 658 -8.98 38.64 -6.60
CA ALA A 658 -7.55 38.96 -6.44
C ALA A 658 -6.76 37.92 -5.62
N ALA A 659 -7.43 37.16 -4.73
CA ALA A 659 -6.77 36.08 -3.99
C ALA A 659 -6.34 34.92 -4.91
N ARG A 660 -6.99 34.77 -6.07
CA ARG A 660 -6.71 33.75 -7.09
C ARG A 660 -6.02 34.31 -8.32
N PHE A 661 -6.42 35.49 -8.77
CA PHE A 661 -5.98 36.15 -10.00
C PHE A 661 -5.49 37.57 -9.74
N ALA A 662 -4.18 37.77 -9.81
CA ALA A 662 -3.56 39.09 -9.74
C ALA A 662 -2.16 39.08 -10.36
N SER A 663 -1.76 40.20 -10.92
CA SER A 663 -0.40 40.47 -11.38
C SER A 663 0.28 41.43 -10.42
N TRP A 664 1.36 40.98 -9.78
CA TRP A 664 2.08 41.68 -8.73
C TRP A 664 3.35 42.33 -9.27
N TYR A 665 3.60 43.57 -8.86
CA TYR A 665 4.86 44.27 -9.13
C TYR A 665 5.45 44.78 -7.82
N GLU A 666 6.68 44.41 -7.53
CA GLU A 666 7.40 44.85 -6.34
C GLU A 666 8.35 46.00 -6.69
N ILE A 667 8.28 47.09 -5.93
CA ILE A 667 9.20 48.23 -6.03
C ILE A 667 9.68 48.66 -4.66
N PHE A 668 10.85 49.30 -4.60
CA PHE A 668 11.31 50.01 -3.41
C PHE A 668 10.90 51.49 -3.52
N PRO A 669 9.97 52.00 -2.68
CA PRO A 669 9.54 53.41 -2.73
C PRO A 669 10.71 54.40 -2.68
N ARG A 670 11.74 54.08 -1.88
CA ARG A 670 12.95 54.90 -1.73
C ARG A 670 13.79 55.07 -2.99
N SER A 671 13.60 54.23 -4.00
CA SER A 671 14.33 54.29 -5.28
C SER A 671 13.54 54.93 -6.41
N MET A 672 12.29 55.37 -6.15
CA MET A 672 11.43 55.91 -7.20
C MET A 672 11.71 57.38 -7.56
N SER A 673 12.78 57.96 -7.01
CA SER A 673 13.25 59.31 -7.29
C SER A 673 13.89 59.48 -8.68
N ASP A 674 14.23 58.37 -9.35
CA ASP A 674 15.13 58.27 -10.51
C ASP A 674 16.55 58.85 -10.28
N ASP A 675 16.96 59.02 -9.02
CA ASP A 675 18.26 59.57 -8.66
C ASP A 675 18.88 58.79 -7.49
N GLU A 676 20.02 58.13 -7.72
CA GLU A 676 20.72 57.34 -6.69
C GLU A 676 21.25 58.18 -5.52
N ALA A 677 21.36 59.51 -5.67
CA ALA A 677 21.76 60.42 -4.62
C ALA A 677 20.58 60.96 -3.80
N ARG A 678 19.33 60.75 -4.24
CA ARG A 678 18.12 61.27 -3.58
C ARG A 678 17.19 60.14 -3.18
N HIS A 679 16.88 60.07 -1.89
CA HIS A 679 15.83 59.18 -1.39
C HIS A 679 14.46 59.55 -1.98
N GLY A 680 13.74 58.56 -2.50
CA GLY A 680 12.39 58.71 -3.03
C GLY A 680 11.35 58.95 -1.95
N THR A 681 10.23 59.55 -2.34
CA THR A 681 9.06 59.85 -1.50
C THR A 681 7.81 59.14 -2.03
N PHE A 682 6.71 59.13 -1.27
CA PHE A 682 5.43 58.65 -1.80
C PHE A 682 4.92 59.46 -3.01
N ALA A 683 5.23 60.75 -3.07
CA ALA A 683 4.93 61.56 -4.25
C ALA A 683 5.70 61.09 -5.49
N ASP A 684 6.97 60.69 -5.32
CA ASP A 684 7.76 60.10 -6.41
C ASP A 684 7.13 58.77 -6.89
N VAL A 685 6.65 57.92 -5.97
CA VAL A 685 5.90 56.69 -6.31
C VAL A 685 4.66 57.00 -7.13
N THR A 686 3.89 58.04 -6.77
CA THR A 686 2.71 58.46 -7.54
C THR A 686 3.04 58.75 -8.99
N THR A 687 4.22 59.30 -9.30
CA THR A 687 4.66 59.55 -10.69
C THR A 687 4.88 58.26 -11.50
N LYS A 688 5.09 57.11 -10.84
CA LYS A 688 5.37 55.82 -11.49
C LYS A 688 4.13 54.99 -11.78
N LEU A 689 3.01 55.28 -11.10
CA LEU A 689 1.76 54.53 -11.23
C LEU A 689 1.27 54.38 -12.68
N PRO A 690 1.32 55.40 -13.57
CA PRO A 690 0.89 55.25 -14.95
C PRO A 690 1.62 54.12 -15.70
N ARG A 691 2.96 54.04 -15.57
CA ARG A 691 3.75 52.99 -16.23
C ARG A 691 3.42 51.60 -15.70
N ILE A 692 3.22 51.47 -14.39
CA ILE A 692 2.89 50.19 -13.75
C ILE A 692 1.50 49.70 -14.18
N ARG A 693 0.51 50.62 -14.21
CA ARG A 693 -0.82 50.37 -14.76
C ARG A 693 -0.73 49.93 -16.22
N ASP A 694 0.07 50.62 -17.04
CA ASP A 694 0.18 50.35 -18.47
C ASP A 694 0.82 48.98 -18.76
N MET A 695 1.71 48.50 -17.88
CA MET A 695 2.19 47.10 -17.90
C MET A 695 1.14 46.06 -17.51
N GLY A 696 -0.02 46.49 -17.00
CA GLY A 696 -1.13 45.62 -16.66
C GLY A 696 -1.00 44.90 -15.33
N PHE A 697 -0.28 45.47 -14.36
CA PHE A 697 -0.28 44.97 -12.98
C PHE A 697 -1.55 45.39 -12.24
N ASP A 698 -1.89 44.63 -11.20
CA ASP A 698 -3.05 44.84 -10.32
C ASP A 698 -2.63 45.17 -8.89
N VAL A 699 -1.49 44.64 -8.45
CA VAL A 699 -0.98 44.80 -7.07
C VAL A 699 0.43 45.39 -7.10
N LEU A 700 0.64 46.46 -6.36
CA LEU A 700 1.94 47.07 -6.13
C LEU A 700 2.42 46.75 -4.71
N TYR A 701 3.47 45.94 -4.61
CA TYR A 701 4.03 45.44 -3.37
C TYR A 701 5.23 46.29 -2.93
N PHE A 702 5.22 46.74 -1.66
CA PHE A 702 6.34 47.44 -1.05
C PHE A 702 7.02 46.60 0.03
N PRO A 703 8.37 46.56 0.05
CA PRO A 703 9.13 46.25 1.25
C PRO A 703 8.73 47.16 2.42
N PRO A 704 9.13 46.86 3.66
CA PRO A 704 8.73 47.66 4.81
C PRO A 704 8.98 49.16 4.63
N ILE A 705 7.94 49.97 4.90
CA ILE A 705 7.96 51.44 4.73
C ILE A 705 8.22 52.19 6.04
N HIS A 706 8.69 51.47 7.06
CA HIS A 706 8.86 51.95 8.43
C HIS A 706 10.25 52.55 8.66
N PRO A 707 10.48 53.30 9.76
CA PRO A 707 11.81 53.74 10.17
C PRO A 707 12.81 52.57 10.23
N ILE A 708 14.06 52.82 9.82
CA ILE A 708 15.12 51.81 9.75
C ILE A 708 16.17 52.08 10.84
N GLY A 709 16.51 51.06 11.64
CA GLY A 709 17.48 51.18 12.73
C GLY A 709 18.87 51.64 12.28
N LEU A 710 19.62 52.27 13.19
CA LEU A 710 21.00 52.70 13.00
C LEU A 710 21.98 51.69 13.60
N ALA A 711 21.61 51.05 14.72
CA ALA A 711 22.40 50.03 15.38
C ALA A 711 22.60 48.80 14.48
N ASN A 712 23.86 48.41 14.28
CA ASN A 712 24.28 47.30 13.40
C ASN A 712 23.73 47.38 11.97
N ARG A 713 23.38 48.60 11.49
CA ARG A 713 22.86 48.81 10.14
C ARG A 713 23.83 48.24 9.11
N LYS A 714 23.27 47.44 8.18
CA LYS A 714 24.02 46.92 7.03
C LYS A 714 24.29 48.00 5.99
N GLY A 715 25.50 48.00 5.43
CA GLY A 715 25.89 48.86 4.32
C GLY A 715 25.65 48.21 2.96
N ARG A 716 26.05 48.91 1.89
CA ARG A 716 25.94 48.42 0.49
C ARG A 716 26.50 47.00 0.33
N ASN A 717 25.91 46.21 -0.58
CA ASN A 717 26.27 44.81 -0.82
C ASN A 717 26.28 43.93 0.45
N ASN A 718 25.35 44.16 1.37
CA ASN A 718 25.20 43.38 2.61
C ASN A 718 26.45 43.42 3.51
N THR A 719 27.20 44.52 3.48
CA THR A 719 28.37 44.71 4.36
C THR A 719 27.93 44.91 5.80
N LEU A 720 28.72 44.40 6.76
CA LEU A 720 28.37 44.43 8.19
C LEU A 720 28.45 45.83 8.83
N THR A 721 29.12 46.78 8.18
CA THR A 721 29.34 48.13 8.71
C THR A 721 28.88 49.15 7.68
N ALA A 722 27.74 49.79 7.95
CA ALA A 722 27.25 50.90 7.14
C ALA A 722 28.20 52.10 7.17
N GLN A 723 28.39 52.74 6.01
CA GLN A 723 29.08 54.02 5.88
C GLN A 723 28.10 55.20 6.02
N PRO A 724 28.58 56.42 6.31
CA PRO A 724 27.72 57.60 6.27
C PRO A 724 26.98 57.73 4.94
N GLY A 725 25.64 57.81 4.99
CA GLY A 725 24.78 57.87 3.80
C GLY A 725 24.20 56.52 3.35
N ASP A 726 24.63 55.39 3.93
CA ASP A 726 24.00 54.10 3.65
C ASP A 726 22.58 54.02 4.25
N VAL A 727 21.64 53.62 3.41
CA VAL A 727 20.20 53.61 3.74
C VAL A 727 19.76 52.39 4.54
N GLY A 728 20.57 51.33 4.60
CA GLY A 728 20.27 50.12 5.35
C GLY A 728 19.17 49.24 4.73
N SER A 729 18.87 48.14 5.41
CA SER A 729 17.80 47.21 5.03
C SER A 729 16.43 47.71 5.50
N PRO A 730 15.41 47.81 4.65
CA PRO A 730 14.04 48.13 5.09
C PRO A 730 13.49 47.15 6.13
N TYR A 731 13.96 45.90 6.08
CA TYR A 731 13.55 44.86 7.02
C TYR A 731 14.11 45.04 8.44
N ALA A 732 15.04 45.98 8.67
CA ALA A 732 15.52 46.37 9.99
C ALA A 732 14.61 47.43 10.63
N ILE A 733 13.34 47.04 10.85
CA ILE A 733 12.24 47.91 11.25
C ILE A 733 12.44 48.45 12.67
N GLY A 734 12.32 49.76 12.84
CA GLY A 734 12.33 50.43 14.13
C GLY A 734 13.46 51.43 14.28
N GLY A 735 13.13 52.64 14.70
CA GLY A 735 14.07 53.69 15.05
C GLY A 735 13.50 54.59 16.14
N ALA A 736 14.18 55.71 16.42
CA ALA A 736 13.69 56.70 17.37
C ALA A 736 12.36 57.34 16.93
N GLU A 737 12.08 57.28 15.63
CA GLU A 737 10.92 57.87 14.98
C GLU A 737 9.68 56.97 15.00
N GLY A 738 9.82 55.69 15.39
CA GLY A 738 8.71 54.75 15.54
C GLY A 738 9.00 53.32 15.06
N GLY A 739 7.98 52.46 15.15
CA GLY A 739 8.00 51.03 14.80
C GLY A 739 7.09 50.67 13.62
N HIS A 740 6.44 49.50 13.69
CA HIS A 740 5.58 48.95 12.62
C HIS A 740 4.34 49.77 12.24
N THR A 741 3.94 50.77 13.04
CA THR A 741 2.82 51.69 12.73
C THR A 741 3.30 53.08 12.29
N ALA A 742 4.61 53.28 12.15
CA ALA A 742 5.20 54.52 11.69
C ALA A 742 5.62 54.43 10.21
N VAL A 743 5.65 55.58 9.54
CA VAL A 743 6.20 55.75 8.19
C VAL A 743 7.63 56.27 8.30
N HIS A 744 8.53 55.78 7.45
CA HIS A 744 9.91 56.26 7.38
C HIS A 744 9.94 57.76 7.05
N PRO A 745 10.59 58.63 7.83
CA PRO A 745 10.50 60.09 7.66
C PRO A 745 10.90 60.60 6.28
N GLN A 746 11.87 59.94 5.62
CA GLN A 746 12.30 60.31 4.26
C GLN A 746 11.31 59.91 3.16
N LEU A 747 10.36 58.99 3.42
CA LEU A 747 9.29 58.65 2.48
C LEU A 747 8.14 59.67 2.51
N GLY A 748 7.93 60.30 3.67
CA GLY A 748 6.87 61.26 3.92
C GLY A 748 6.16 60.99 5.25
N THR A 749 4.90 61.42 5.32
CA THR A 749 3.99 61.21 6.46
C THR A 749 2.96 60.11 6.16
N LEU A 750 2.18 59.73 7.18
CA LEU A 750 1.03 58.83 6.97
C LEU A 750 -0.03 59.42 6.02
N ASP A 751 -0.20 60.75 6.01
CA ASP A 751 -1.13 61.41 5.09
C ASP A 751 -0.60 61.36 3.65
N ASP A 752 0.71 61.52 3.45
CA ASP A 752 1.34 61.33 2.13
C ASP A 752 1.18 59.90 1.63
N PHE A 753 1.29 58.90 2.52
CA PHE A 753 1.01 57.51 2.19
C PHE A 753 -0.44 57.31 1.76
N LYS A 754 -1.41 57.85 2.51
CA LYS A 754 -2.84 57.78 2.16
C LYS A 754 -3.15 58.46 0.83
N ALA A 755 -2.51 59.60 0.54
CA ALA A 755 -2.64 60.29 -0.74
C ALA A 755 -2.11 59.43 -1.92
N MET A 756 -0.95 58.80 -1.74
CA MET A 756 -0.39 57.87 -2.73
C MET A 756 -1.27 56.63 -2.91
N LEU A 757 -1.79 56.06 -1.83
CA LEU A 757 -2.73 54.93 -1.85
C LEU A 757 -4.00 55.27 -2.64
N ALA A 758 -4.59 56.44 -2.39
CA ALA A 758 -5.75 56.91 -3.14
C ALA A 758 -5.43 57.07 -4.65
N ALA A 759 -4.24 57.57 -4.98
CA ALA A 759 -3.78 57.63 -6.36
C ALA A 759 -3.61 56.23 -6.98
N ALA A 760 -3.03 55.27 -6.25
CA ALA A 760 -2.89 53.89 -6.70
C ALA A 760 -4.26 53.27 -7.04
N HIS A 761 -5.25 53.43 -6.16
CA HIS A 761 -6.62 52.98 -6.40
C HIS A 761 -7.25 53.65 -7.64
N ALA A 762 -7.03 54.95 -7.86
CA ALA A 762 -7.49 55.65 -9.07
C ALA A 762 -6.85 55.10 -10.37
N HIS A 763 -5.67 54.47 -10.25
CA HIS A 763 -5.00 53.75 -11.34
C HIS A 763 -5.39 52.26 -11.42
N GLY A 764 -6.29 51.77 -10.56
CA GLY A 764 -6.68 50.36 -10.51
C GLY A 764 -5.62 49.45 -9.87
N LEU A 765 -4.72 50.01 -9.05
CA LEU A 765 -3.66 49.28 -8.35
C LEU A 765 -3.97 49.20 -6.85
N GLU A 766 -3.92 48.01 -6.29
CA GLU A 766 -3.95 47.79 -4.84
C GLU A 766 -2.54 47.79 -4.26
N ILE A 767 -2.36 48.34 -3.05
CA ILE A 767 -1.08 48.29 -2.36
C ILE A 767 -1.01 47.05 -1.46
N ALA A 768 0.07 46.29 -1.61
CA ALA A 768 0.45 45.25 -0.66
C ALA A 768 1.63 45.73 0.19
N LEU A 769 1.51 45.64 1.51
CA LEU A 769 2.61 45.95 2.43
C LEU A 769 3.29 44.69 2.93
N ASP A 770 4.62 44.75 3.03
CA ASP A 770 5.37 43.74 3.77
C ASP A 770 5.01 43.79 5.27
N PHE A 771 4.76 42.62 5.84
CA PHE A 771 4.60 42.44 7.28
C PHE A 771 5.69 41.50 7.82
N ALA A 772 6.81 42.10 8.21
CA ALA A 772 7.93 41.41 8.84
C ALA A 772 7.89 41.52 10.38
N ILE A 773 7.64 40.39 11.04
CA ILE A 773 7.66 40.30 12.50
C ILE A 773 9.11 40.14 12.98
N GLN A 774 9.79 41.28 13.06
CA GLN A 774 11.16 41.46 13.55
C GLN A 774 11.40 42.94 13.84
N CYS A 775 12.42 43.22 14.65
CA CYS A 775 12.75 44.56 15.11
C CYS A 775 14.24 44.82 14.94
N SER A 776 14.63 46.05 14.59
CA SER A 776 16.00 46.51 14.78
C SER A 776 16.31 46.63 16.29
N PRO A 777 17.60 46.70 16.68
CA PRO A 777 17.95 46.97 18.08
C PRO A 777 17.46 48.32 18.61
N ASP A 778 17.09 49.25 17.72
CA ASP A 778 16.59 50.59 18.07
C ASP A 778 15.06 50.66 18.16
N HIS A 779 14.34 49.58 17.88
CA HIS A 779 12.88 49.58 17.86
C HIS A 779 12.29 49.88 19.26
N PRO A 780 11.25 50.74 19.37
CA PRO A 780 10.68 51.15 20.66
C PRO A 780 10.26 49.98 21.59
N TRP A 781 9.71 48.91 21.02
CA TRP A 781 9.35 47.69 21.77
C TRP A 781 10.49 47.06 22.58
N LEU A 782 11.77 47.25 22.22
CA LEU A 782 12.87 46.72 23.04
C LEU A 782 12.98 47.42 24.40
N LYS A 783 12.57 48.70 24.48
CA LYS A 783 12.49 49.46 25.73
C LYS A 783 11.13 49.32 26.41
N GLU A 784 10.06 49.39 25.63
CA GLU A 784 8.68 49.39 26.14
C GLU A 784 8.22 48.00 26.60
N HIS A 785 8.68 46.96 25.91
CA HIS A 785 8.28 45.57 26.12
C HIS A 785 9.49 44.63 26.11
N PRO A 786 10.45 44.79 27.04
CA PRO A 786 11.68 43.99 27.04
C PRO A 786 11.41 42.48 27.19
N THR A 787 10.32 42.10 27.84
CA THR A 787 9.90 40.69 28.02
C THR A 787 9.43 40.01 26.74
N TRP A 788 9.19 40.77 25.67
CA TRP A 788 8.85 40.20 24.35
C TRP A 788 10.05 39.64 23.61
N PHE A 789 11.27 39.78 24.13
CA PHE A 789 12.50 39.37 23.45
C PHE A 789 13.35 38.45 24.33
N ALA A 790 14.07 37.53 23.69
CA ALA A 790 14.97 36.62 24.37
C ALA A 790 16.34 37.28 24.61
N TRP A 791 16.58 37.73 25.85
CA TRP A 791 17.86 38.26 26.30
C TRP A 791 18.80 37.14 26.73
N ARG A 792 20.08 37.24 26.35
CA ARG A 792 21.13 36.34 26.82
C ARG A 792 21.50 36.68 28.27
N PRO A 793 22.14 35.75 29.01
CA PRO A 793 22.56 36.00 30.38
C PRO A 793 23.51 37.20 30.57
N ASP A 794 24.22 37.61 29.52
CA ASP A 794 25.11 38.78 29.50
C ASP A 794 24.39 40.09 29.15
N GLY A 795 23.06 40.06 28.98
CA GLY A 795 22.24 41.22 28.61
C GLY A 795 22.25 41.54 27.12
N THR A 796 22.86 40.72 26.27
CA THR A 796 22.83 40.93 24.81
C THR A 796 21.65 40.21 24.15
N LEU A 797 21.20 40.70 23.00
CA LEU A 797 20.16 40.04 22.21
C LEU A 797 20.78 39.06 21.22
N ARG A 798 20.11 37.92 21.01
CA ARG A 798 20.44 37.04 19.89
C ARG A 798 19.83 37.62 18.62
N TYR A 799 20.68 38.04 17.69
CA TYR A 799 20.24 38.49 16.37
C TYR A 799 19.58 37.34 15.57
N ALA A 800 18.73 37.67 14.60
CA ALA A 800 18.00 36.68 13.83
C ALA A 800 18.89 35.95 12.81
N GLU A 801 18.60 34.67 12.57
CA GLU A 801 19.30 33.84 11.58
C GLU A 801 18.29 32.99 10.81
N ASN A 802 18.50 32.83 9.51
CA ASN A 802 17.86 31.80 8.70
C ASN A 802 19.00 31.03 7.97
N PRO A 803 19.61 30.02 8.63
CA PRO A 803 20.87 29.46 8.20
C PRO A 803 20.89 29.05 6.72
N PRO A 804 21.92 29.44 5.94
CA PRO A 804 23.17 30.08 6.37
C PRO A 804 23.11 31.63 6.52
N LYS A 805 21.98 32.29 6.21
CA LYS A 805 21.85 33.75 6.27
C LYS A 805 21.85 34.25 7.74
N LYS A 806 22.61 35.32 8.00
CA LYS A 806 22.70 36.02 9.30
C LYS A 806 22.20 37.46 9.16
N TYR A 807 21.41 37.90 10.14
CA TYR A 807 20.80 39.22 10.15
C TYR A 807 21.13 39.94 11.45
N GLN A 808 22.35 40.49 11.53
CA GLN A 808 22.89 41.19 12.71
C GLN A 808 22.16 42.49 13.05
N ASP A 809 21.42 43.03 12.08
CA ASP A 809 20.63 44.25 12.13
C ASP A 809 19.22 44.05 12.69
N ILE A 810 18.82 42.81 13.02
CA ILE A 810 17.48 42.50 13.54
C ILE A 810 17.46 41.47 14.66
N VAL A 811 16.41 41.53 15.47
CA VAL A 811 16.05 40.60 16.54
C VAL A 811 14.58 40.20 16.39
N ASN A 812 14.26 38.98 16.80
CA ASN A 812 12.90 38.44 16.72
C ASN A 812 12.21 38.50 18.09
N PRO A 813 10.92 38.87 18.15
CA PRO A 813 10.11 38.63 19.34
C PRO A 813 10.06 37.14 19.71
N ASP A 814 10.08 36.84 21.00
CA ASP A 814 9.93 35.51 21.57
C ASP A 814 8.44 35.19 21.78
N PHE A 815 7.87 34.46 20.84
CA PHE A 815 6.49 33.99 20.90
C PHE A 815 6.21 32.98 22.02
N TYR A 816 7.25 32.45 22.69
CA TYR A 816 7.10 31.44 23.74
C TYR A 816 7.23 32.01 25.14
N ALA A 817 7.81 33.20 25.29
CA ALA A 817 7.89 33.91 26.56
C ALA A 817 6.52 34.00 27.23
N HIS A 818 6.45 33.59 28.50
CA HIS A 818 5.19 33.55 29.26
C HIS A 818 4.58 34.96 29.36
N ASP A 819 5.41 35.95 29.68
CA ASP A 819 4.98 37.32 29.94
C ASP A 819 4.70 38.14 28.68
N ALA A 820 5.00 37.60 27.50
CA ALA A 820 4.65 38.21 26.21
C ALA A 820 3.23 37.86 25.75
N LYS A 821 2.57 36.89 26.39
CA LYS A 821 1.25 36.39 26.00
C LYS A 821 0.17 36.93 26.95
N PRO A 822 -0.97 37.41 26.44
CA PRO A 822 -1.37 37.47 25.02
C PRO A 822 -0.91 38.74 24.28
N ASP A 823 -0.29 39.70 24.97
CA ASP A 823 -0.12 41.07 24.50
C ASP A 823 0.66 41.22 23.19
N LEU A 824 1.72 40.42 22.97
CA LEU A 824 2.47 40.41 21.72
C LEU A 824 1.57 40.03 20.53
N TRP A 825 0.69 39.03 20.71
CA TRP A 825 -0.19 38.57 19.63
C TRP A 825 -1.25 39.63 19.30
N LEU A 826 -1.80 40.29 20.32
CA LEU A 826 -2.73 41.41 20.16
C LEU A 826 -2.05 42.59 19.46
N ALA A 827 -0.85 42.98 19.88
CA ALA A 827 -0.09 44.07 19.27
C ALA A 827 0.20 43.81 17.78
N LEU A 828 0.62 42.59 17.43
CA LEU A 828 0.90 42.22 16.04
C LEU A 828 -0.37 42.23 15.16
N ARG A 829 -1.51 41.77 15.71
CA ARG A 829 -2.80 41.92 15.02
C ARG A 829 -3.17 43.39 14.86
N ASP A 830 -3.00 44.20 15.90
CA ASP A 830 -3.42 45.60 15.89
C ASP A 830 -2.58 46.44 14.92
N VAL A 831 -1.33 46.06 14.64
CA VAL A 831 -0.53 46.61 13.53
C VAL A 831 -1.23 46.38 12.18
N ILE A 832 -1.72 45.16 11.91
CA ILE A 832 -2.46 44.86 10.68
C ILE A 832 -3.75 45.68 10.60
N LEU A 833 -4.52 45.73 11.69
CA LEU A 833 -5.76 46.51 11.75
C LEU A 833 -5.51 48.01 11.52
N PHE A 834 -4.42 48.56 12.07
CA PHE A 834 -4.02 49.94 11.84
C PHE A 834 -3.81 50.25 10.35
N TRP A 835 -3.14 49.35 9.61
CA TRP A 835 -2.91 49.53 8.17
C TRP A 835 -4.16 49.26 7.33
N ILE A 836 -5.05 48.35 7.76
CA ILE A 836 -6.39 48.19 7.15
C ILE A 836 -7.21 49.47 7.31
N ASP A 837 -7.21 50.08 8.48
CA ASP A 837 -7.89 51.36 8.72
C ASP A 837 -7.27 52.52 7.90
N ALA A 838 -5.99 52.39 7.52
CA ALA A 838 -5.33 53.29 6.57
C ALA A 838 -5.66 52.99 5.09
N GLY A 839 -6.32 51.86 4.79
CA GLY A 839 -6.80 51.45 3.47
C GLY A 839 -6.01 50.32 2.79
N VAL A 840 -5.12 49.61 3.50
CA VAL A 840 -4.33 48.50 2.97
C VAL A 840 -5.00 47.16 3.27
N HIS A 841 -5.37 46.40 2.24
CA HIS A 841 -6.09 45.12 2.37
C HIS A 841 -5.26 43.91 1.92
N ILE A 842 -3.97 44.09 1.59
CA ILE A 842 -3.07 43.02 1.16
C ILE A 842 -1.79 43.08 1.97
N PHE A 843 -1.41 41.95 2.56
CA PHE A 843 -0.17 41.82 3.35
C PHE A 843 0.68 40.67 2.82
N ARG A 844 1.90 40.98 2.39
CA ARG A 844 2.94 39.99 2.12
C ARG A 844 3.64 39.72 3.44
N VAL A 845 3.45 38.54 4.01
CA VAL A 845 3.99 38.19 5.32
C VAL A 845 5.35 37.53 5.15
N ASP A 846 6.37 38.15 5.76
CA ASP A 846 7.76 37.70 5.70
C ASP A 846 7.99 36.46 6.58
N ASN A 847 8.60 35.42 5.99
CA ASN A 847 9.04 34.22 6.68
C ASN A 847 8.07 33.66 7.75
N PRO A 848 6.76 33.46 7.46
CA PRO A 848 5.77 33.08 8.46
C PRO A 848 6.05 31.69 9.07
N HIS A 849 6.80 30.85 8.36
CA HIS A 849 7.25 29.53 8.82
C HIS A 849 8.18 29.57 10.05
N THR A 850 8.72 30.74 10.41
CA THR A 850 9.55 30.94 11.61
C THR A 850 8.74 31.34 12.84
N LYS A 851 7.44 31.57 12.70
CA LYS A 851 6.51 31.98 13.78
C LYS A 851 5.49 30.86 14.04
N PRO A 852 4.84 30.82 15.23
CA PRO A 852 3.96 29.70 15.58
C PRO A 852 2.73 29.60 14.68
N LEU A 853 2.40 28.38 14.25
CA LEU A 853 1.19 28.10 13.47
C LEU A 853 -0.12 28.56 14.16
N PRO A 854 -0.32 28.33 15.48
CA PRO A 854 -1.55 28.77 16.14
C PRO A 854 -1.74 30.29 16.16
N PHE A 855 -0.64 31.05 16.16
CA PHE A 855 -0.70 32.51 16.07
C PHE A 855 -1.28 32.94 14.72
N TRP A 856 -0.76 32.40 13.62
CA TRP A 856 -1.26 32.72 12.28
C TRP A 856 -2.71 32.27 12.07
N GLU A 857 -3.05 31.06 12.53
CA GLU A 857 -4.41 30.52 12.45
C GLU A 857 -5.41 31.43 13.18
N TRP A 858 -5.06 31.92 14.37
CA TRP A 858 -5.90 32.86 15.13
C TRP A 858 -5.93 34.27 14.50
N MET A 859 -4.77 34.86 14.20
CA MET A 859 -4.68 36.25 13.76
C MET A 859 -5.39 36.46 12.42
N ILE A 860 -5.17 35.55 11.45
CA ILE A 860 -5.82 35.64 10.14
C ILE A 860 -7.34 35.45 10.28
N ALA A 861 -7.79 34.51 11.12
CA ALA A 861 -9.21 34.32 11.36
C ALA A 861 -9.86 35.55 12.03
N ASP A 862 -9.21 36.17 13.02
CA ASP A 862 -9.72 37.36 13.71
C ASP A 862 -9.78 38.58 12.77
N VAL A 863 -8.76 38.80 11.94
CA VAL A 863 -8.77 39.88 10.94
C VAL A 863 -9.85 39.65 9.90
N ARG A 864 -9.94 38.45 9.32
CA ARG A 864 -10.92 38.15 8.25
C ARG A 864 -12.36 38.05 8.74
N ALA A 865 -12.60 37.81 10.03
CA ALA A 865 -13.94 37.93 10.60
C ALA A 865 -14.45 39.38 10.59
N ARG A 866 -13.55 40.37 10.58
CA ARG A 866 -13.88 41.81 10.55
C ARG A 866 -13.77 42.40 9.14
N TYR A 867 -12.74 41.96 8.39
CA TYR A 867 -12.39 42.44 7.04
C TYR A 867 -12.16 41.24 6.10
N PRO A 868 -13.24 40.56 5.65
CA PRO A 868 -13.16 39.28 4.93
C PRO A 868 -12.48 39.36 3.55
N ASP A 869 -12.30 40.57 3.02
CA ASP A 869 -11.61 40.89 1.77
C ASP A 869 -10.08 40.97 1.90
N THR A 870 -9.54 40.88 3.12
CA THR A 870 -8.09 40.94 3.38
C THR A 870 -7.34 39.73 2.82
N ILE A 871 -6.25 39.97 2.09
CA ILE A 871 -5.40 38.94 1.49
C ILE A 871 -4.07 38.84 2.25
N PHE A 872 -3.70 37.62 2.63
CA PHE A 872 -2.38 37.32 3.18
C PHE A 872 -1.59 36.44 2.21
N LEU A 873 -0.41 36.88 1.81
CA LEU A 873 0.55 36.12 1.01
C LEU A 873 1.67 35.58 1.91
N ALA A 874 1.80 34.26 2.01
CA ALA A 874 2.87 33.62 2.78
C ALA A 874 4.18 33.55 1.98
N GLU A 875 5.22 34.28 2.39
CA GLU A 875 6.58 34.07 1.88
C GLU A 875 7.28 32.93 2.64
N ALA A 876 7.00 31.69 2.25
CA ALA A 876 7.54 30.52 2.92
C ALA A 876 8.31 29.61 1.97
N PHE A 877 9.59 29.87 1.79
CA PHE A 877 10.52 28.95 1.11
C PHE A 877 11.06 27.92 2.11
N THR A 878 10.24 26.90 2.40
CA THR A 878 10.52 25.86 3.40
C THR A 878 9.90 24.54 2.97
N ARG A 879 10.16 23.43 3.67
CA ARG A 879 9.68 22.09 3.29
C ARG A 879 8.16 22.06 2.95
N PRO A 880 7.72 21.23 1.98
CA PRO A 880 6.35 21.25 1.45
C PRO A 880 5.24 21.15 2.51
N ARG A 881 5.42 20.29 3.52
CA ARG A 881 4.42 20.12 4.60
C ARG A 881 4.15 21.40 5.38
N MET A 882 5.17 22.23 5.61
CA MET A 882 5.02 23.51 6.31
C MET A 882 4.33 24.54 5.41
N MET A 883 4.72 24.63 4.13
CA MET A 883 4.04 25.48 3.15
C MET A 883 2.55 25.14 3.04
N ASN A 884 2.23 23.86 2.88
CA ASN A 884 0.85 23.39 2.79
C ASN A 884 0.08 23.70 4.07
N ARG A 885 0.70 23.55 5.25
CA ARG A 885 0.07 23.90 6.52
C ARG A 885 -0.26 25.38 6.62
N LEU A 886 0.62 26.27 6.16
CA LEU A 886 0.34 27.71 6.11
C LEU A 886 -0.84 28.03 5.18
N GLY A 887 -0.90 27.39 4.02
CA GLY A 887 -2.07 27.48 3.13
C GLY A 887 -3.36 27.07 3.82
N LYS A 888 -3.37 25.96 4.56
CA LYS A 888 -4.56 25.44 5.27
C LYS A 888 -5.07 26.36 6.39
N ILE A 889 -4.18 27.01 7.15
CA ILE A 889 -4.57 27.78 8.34
C ILE A 889 -5.10 29.19 8.06
N GLY A 890 -5.08 29.64 6.80
CA GLY A 890 -5.76 30.87 6.39
C GLY A 890 -5.04 31.77 5.39
N PHE A 891 -3.77 31.52 5.07
CA PHE A 891 -3.05 32.35 4.09
C PHE A 891 -3.70 32.28 2.71
N SER A 892 -4.23 33.39 2.20
CA SER A 892 -4.96 33.46 0.93
C SER A 892 -4.13 33.00 -0.28
N GLN A 893 -2.83 33.29 -0.25
CA GLN A 893 -1.84 32.95 -1.27
C GLN A 893 -0.53 32.46 -0.65
N SER A 894 0.29 31.77 -1.45
CA SER A 894 1.60 31.28 -1.04
C SER A 894 2.64 31.50 -2.13
N TYR A 895 3.85 31.92 -1.75
CA TYR A 895 5.04 31.74 -2.59
C TYR A 895 5.30 30.25 -2.84
N THR A 896 6.15 29.96 -3.83
CA THR A 896 6.27 28.62 -4.40
C THR A 896 7.71 28.28 -4.74
N TYR A 897 7.96 27.04 -5.17
CA TYR A 897 9.28 26.64 -5.65
C TYR A 897 9.53 26.98 -7.13
N PHE A 898 8.67 27.80 -7.74
CA PHE A 898 8.70 28.10 -9.17
C PHE A 898 10.11 28.45 -9.68
N THR A 899 10.82 29.32 -8.97
CA THR A 899 12.18 29.80 -9.33
C THR A 899 13.24 28.68 -9.39
N TRP A 900 13.01 27.55 -8.74
CA TRP A 900 13.91 26.38 -8.75
C TRP A 900 13.32 25.18 -9.51
N ARG A 901 12.36 25.42 -10.40
CA ARG A 901 11.89 24.45 -11.40
C ARG A 901 12.37 24.93 -12.76
N GLU A 902 13.12 24.11 -13.48
CA GLU A 902 13.81 24.54 -14.70
C GLU A 902 13.48 23.64 -15.89
N SER A 903 13.36 22.33 -15.67
CA SER A 903 13.10 21.37 -16.73
C SER A 903 11.60 21.17 -17.01
N LYS A 904 11.27 20.60 -18.18
CA LYS A 904 9.91 20.15 -18.52
C LYS A 904 9.34 19.21 -17.46
N HIS A 905 10.16 18.28 -16.97
CA HIS A 905 9.78 17.34 -15.92
C HIS A 905 9.47 18.05 -14.61
N ASP A 906 10.32 18.99 -14.19
CA ASP A 906 10.16 19.75 -12.95
C ASP A 906 8.82 20.50 -12.91
N PHE A 907 8.45 21.13 -14.03
CA PHE A 907 7.18 21.85 -14.14
C PHE A 907 5.98 20.92 -14.14
N ILE A 908 6.05 19.81 -14.88
CA ILE A 908 4.96 18.82 -14.90
C ILE A 908 4.74 18.25 -13.51
N GLU A 909 5.80 17.83 -12.82
CA GLU A 909 5.73 17.29 -11.46
C GLU A 909 5.12 18.31 -10.49
N TYR A 910 5.65 19.54 -10.49
CA TYR A 910 5.24 20.54 -9.51
C TYR A 910 3.81 21.05 -9.73
N LEU A 911 3.39 21.26 -10.97
CA LEU A 911 2.01 21.68 -11.25
C LEU A 911 1.02 20.52 -11.07
N THR A 912 1.45 19.26 -11.28
CA THR A 912 0.64 18.09 -10.92
C THR A 912 0.41 18.03 -9.41
N GLU A 913 1.44 18.28 -8.58
CA GLU A 913 1.28 18.40 -7.13
C GLU A 913 0.22 19.46 -6.76
N LEU A 914 0.32 20.67 -7.34
CA LEU A 914 -0.55 21.79 -7.00
C LEU A 914 -2.00 21.63 -7.50
N THR A 915 -2.22 20.94 -8.63
CA THR A 915 -3.52 20.92 -9.31
C THR A 915 -4.27 19.58 -9.18
N GLN A 916 -3.57 18.46 -9.01
CA GLN A 916 -4.17 17.11 -9.00
C GLN A 916 -4.18 16.44 -7.63
N THR A 917 -3.58 17.07 -6.60
CA THR A 917 -3.66 16.60 -5.20
C THR A 917 -4.62 17.48 -4.39
N GLY A 918 -4.83 17.15 -3.11
CA GLY A 918 -5.63 17.98 -2.20
C GLY A 918 -5.15 19.44 -2.05
N ALA A 919 -3.92 19.76 -2.51
CA ALA A 919 -3.43 21.14 -2.56
C ALA A 919 -4.36 22.10 -3.32
N ARG A 920 -5.07 21.60 -4.35
CA ARG A 920 -6.03 22.38 -5.15
C ARG A 920 -7.10 23.10 -4.31
N ASP A 921 -7.43 22.55 -3.14
CA ASP A 921 -8.50 23.06 -2.29
C ASP A 921 -8.04 24.10 -1.28
N PHE A 922 -6.74 24.27 -1.04
CA PHE A 922 -6.26 25.21 -0.01
C PHE A 922 -5.01 26.00 -0.40
N TYR A 923 -4.31 25.64 -1.47
CA TYR A 923 -3.05 26.24 -1.86
C TYR A 923 -3.22 27.08 -3.13
N ARG A 924 -3.11 28.41 -3.02
CA ARG A 924 -3.12 29.30 -4.19
C ARG A 924 -1.70 29.82 -4.46
N PRO A 925 -1.04 29.38 -5.55
CA PRO A 925 0.32 29.77 -5.85
C PRO A 925 0.39 31.21 -6.35
N ASN A 926 1.38 31.97 -5.86
CA ASN A 926 1.84 33.22 -6.44
C ASN A 926 3.24 33.02 -7.04
N PHE A 927 3.33 32.98 -8.37
CA PHE A 927 4.58 32.72 -9.10
C PHE A 927 5.37 34.01 -9.33
N PHE A 928 6.16 34.40 -8.34
CA PHE A 928 7.18 35.43 -8.55
C PHE A 928 8.33 34.90 -9.42
N VAL A 929 8.68 35.62 -10.48
CA VAL A 929 9.78 35.25 -11.39
C VAL A 929 11.15 35.55 -10.81
N ASN A 930 11.22 36.54 -9.92
CA ASN A 930 12.37 36.96 -9.12
C ASN A 930 11.87 37.63 -7.84
N THR A 931 12.75 37.79 -6.85
CA THR A 931 12.50 38.62 -5.66
C THR A 931 13.81 39.35 -5.29
N PRO A 932 13.80 40.35 -4.39
CA PRO A 932 15.04 41.01 -3.96
C PRO A 932 16.08 40.06 -3.32
N ASP A 933 15.67 38.85 -2.92
CA ASP A 933 16.51 37.80 -2.36
C ASP A 933 16.83 36.67 -3.35
N ILE A 934 16.13 36.61 -4.48
CA ILE A 934 16.20 35.53 -5.46
C ILE A 934 16.37 36.13 -6.85
N ASN A 935 17.62 36.23 -7.28
CA ASN A 935 18.09 36.33 -8.66
C ASN A 935 18.39 34.89 -9.16
N PRO A 936 17.44 34.21 -9.84
CA PRO A 936 17.57 32.79 -10.17
C PRO A 936 18.85 32.49 -10.94
N ARG A 937 19.60 31.46 -10.50
CA ARG A 937 20.93 31.14 -11.07
C ARG A 937 20.93 30.96 -12.58
N HIS A 938 19.92 30.28 -13.11
CA HIS A 938 19.82 30.05 -14.55
C HIS A 938 19.65 31.37 -15.33
N LEU A 939 18.92 32.36 -14.81
CA LEU A 939 18.73 33.66 -15.48
C LEU A 939 20.02 34.49 -15.58
N GLN A 940 20.99 34.27 -14.68
CA GLN A 940 22.27 34.98 -14.65
C GLN A 940 23.09 34.82 -15.93
N SER A 941 22.86 33.74 -16.69
CA SER A 941 23.58 33.43 -17.93
C SER A 941 22.72 33.29 -19.19
N GLN A 942 21.38 33.36 -19.08
CA GLN A 942 20.46 33.07 -20.19
C GLN A 942 20.08 34.29 -21.04
N GLY A 943 20.46 35.49 -20.61
CA GLY A 943 20.12 36.74 -21.31
C GLY A 943 18.61 36.95 -21.45
N ARG A 944 18.20 37.86 -22.35
CA ARG A 944 16.80 38.28 -22.54
C ARG A 944 15.82 37.11 -22.74
N THR A 945 16.21 36.08 -23.49
CA THR A 945 15.35 34.94 -23.80
C THR A 945 14.96 34.15 -22.55
N GLY A 946 15.88 33.97 -21.59
CA GLY A 946 15.56 33.35 -20.30
C GLY A 946 14.46 34.10 -19.56
N PHE A 947 14.53 35.43 -19.50
CA PHE A 947 13.53 36.27 -18.84
C PHE A 947 12.15 36.14 -19.52
N LEU A 948 12.11 36.09 -20.85
CA LEU A 948 10.87 35.85 -21.60
C LEU A 948 10.25 34.49 -21.29
N ILE A 949 11.05 33.42 -21.25
CA ILE A 949 10.60 32.06 -20.90
C ILE A 949 9.97 32.07 -19.51
N ARG A 950 10.64 32.67 -18.52
CA ARG A 950 10.14 32.73 -17.13
C ARG A 950 8.88 33.57 -17.00
N ALA A 951 8.79 34.70 -17.70
CA ALA A 951 7.59 35.52 -17.72
C ALA A 951 6.40 34.74 -18.32
N ALA A 952 6.59 34.06 -19.45
CA ALA A 952 5.55 33.24 -20.08
C ALA A 952 5.10 32.11 -19.15
N LEU A 953 6.03 31.35 -18.57
CA LEU A 953 5.72 30.27 -17.62
C LEU A 953 4.90 30.76 -16.43
N ALA A 954 5.36 31.82 -15.75
CA ALA A 954 4.69 32.33 -14.55
C ALA A 954 3.28 32.87 -14.87
N SER A 955 3.18 33.62 -15.96
CA SER A 955 1.96 34.29 -16.40
C SER A 955 0.91 33.34 -17.00
N THR A 956 1.28 32.14 -17.44
CA THR A 956 0.34 31.19 -18.07
C THR A 956 0.04 29.95 -17.22
N LEU A 957 0.93 29.55 -16.30
CA LEU A 957 0.70 28.39 -15.43
C LEU A 957 -0.08 28.72 -14.15
N ALA A 958 -0.01 29.97 -13.66
CA ALA A 958 -0.66 30.37 -12.41
C ALA A 958 -1.62 31.55 -12.59
N GLY A 959 -2.71 31.54 -11.81
CA GLY A 959 -3.63 32.68 -11.73
C GLY A 959 -2.96 33.91 -11.11
N SER A 960 -2.02 33.75 -10.18
CA SER A 960 -1.26 34.88 -9.61
C SER A 960 0.22 34.75 -9.92
N TRP A 961 0.83 35.85 -10.39
CA TRP A 961 2.26 35.92 -10.68
C TRP A 961 2.81 37.28 -10.28
N GLY A 962 4.13 37.35 -10.07
CA GLY A 962 4.78 38.55 -9.58
C GLY A 962 6.14 38.83 -10.21
N VAL A 963 6.52 40.09 -10.21
CA VAL A 963 7.78 40.60 -10.75
C VAL A 963 8.38 41.62 -9.80
N TYR A 964 9.65 41.47 -9.45
CA TYR A 964 10.41 42.52 -8.76
C TYR A 964 11.14 43.42 -9.77
N SER A 965 11.02 44.74 -9.58
CA SER A 965 11.55 45.77 -10.47
C SER A 965 13.02 45.55 -10.83
N GLY A 966 13.30 45.63 -12.13
CA GLY A 966 14.61 45.29 -12.71
C GLY A 966 14.56 44.02 -13.56
N PHE A 967 13.60 43.11 -13.29
CA PHE A 967 13.35 41.95 -14.15
C PHE A 967 12.97 42.36 -15.57
N GLU A 968 12.15 43.40 -15.74
CA GLU A 968 11.75 43.87 -17.05
C GLU A 968 12.92 44.43 -17.86
N LEU A 969 14.01 44.82 -17.18
CA LEU A 969 15.25 45.30 -17.78
C LEU A 969 16.27 44.17 -17.99
N CYS A 970 15.88 42.92 -17.73
CA CYS A 970 16.73 41.74 -17.73
C CYS A 970 17.95 41.87 -16.80
N GLU A 971 17.78 42.53 -15.64
CA GLU A 971 18.86 42.68 -14.67
C GLU A 971 19.21 41.31 -14.06
N ALA A 972 20.47 40.89 -14.25
CA ALA A 972 20.91 39.53 -13.95
C ALA A 972 22.23 39.49 -13.14
N ALA A 973 22.87 40.63 -12.91
CA ALA A 973 24.14 40.70 -12.20
C ALA A 973 23.99 40.19 -10.76
N ALA A 974 24.84 39.23 -10.39
CA ALA A 974 24.78 38.56 -9.09
C ALA A 974 26.10 38.71 -8.33
N LEU A 975 26.02 38.60 -6.99
CA LEU A 975 27.20 38.34 -6.19
C LEU A 975 27.77 36.95 -6.56
N PRO A 976 29.11 36.74 -6.54
CA PRO A 976 29.71 35.48 -6.93
C PRO A 976 29.13 34.27 -6.19
N ASN A 977 28.73 33.23 -6.95
CA ASN A 977 28.10 32.00 -6.44
C ASN A 977 26.83 32.21 -5.60
N SER A 978 26.13 33.32 -5.77
CA SER A 978 24.94 33.69 -5.00
C SER A 978 23.68 33.81 -5.87
N GLU A 979 22.52 33.72 -5.22
CA GLU A 979 21.23 34.16 -5.79
C GLU A 979 20.90 35.61 -5.39
N GLU A 980 21.82 36.30 -4.71
CA GLU A 980 21.67 37.72 -4.37
C GLU A 980 22.11 38.61 -5.54
N TYR A 981 21.34 39.66 -5.81
CA TYR A 981 21.71 40.69 -6.79
C TYR A 981 23.00 41.42 -6.38
N LEU A 982 23.85 41.73 -7.36
CA LEU A 982 24.95 42.68 -7.19
C LEU A 982 24.37 44.08 -6.99
N ASP A 983 24.95 44.84 -6.05
CA ASP A 983 24.50 46.20 -5.70
C ASP A 983 23.00 46.23 -5.35
N SER A 984 22.57 45.23 -4.58
CA SER A 984 21.17 44.96 -4.24
C SER A 984 20.47 46.19 -3.65
N GLU A 985 19.29 46.49 -4.20
CA GLU A 985 18.41 47.58 -3.77
C GLU A 985 17.96 47.47 -2.30
N LYS A 986 18.11 46.28 -1.68
CA LYS A 986 17.91 46.12 -0.23
C LYS A 986 18.86 46.95 0.61
N TYR A 987 20.05 47.30 0.11
CA TYR A 987 21.07 47.99 0.90
C TYR A 987 21.50 49.35 0.32
N GLN A 988 20.96 49.74 -0.83
CA GLN A 988 21.27 51.02 -1.49
C GLN A 988 20.08 51.53 -2.32
N LEU A 989 20.11 52.81 -2.65
CA LEU A 989 19.19 53.39 -3.63
C LEU A 989 19.61 52.96 -5.05
N ARG A 990 18.62 52.81 -5.94
CA ARG A 990 18.84 52.48 -7.36
C ARG A 990 18.04 53.44 -8.23
N ALA A 991 18.63 53.87 -9.33
CA ALA A 991 17.92 54.58 -10.39
C ALA A 991 17.97 53.74 -11.67
N TRP A 992 16.81 53.50 -12.27
CA TRP A 992 16.69 52.61 -13.41
C TRP A 992 16.46 53.39 -14.71
N ASP A 993 17.20 53.04 -15.77
CA ASP A 993 16.83 53.45 -17.12
C ASP A 993 15.69 52.56 -17.63
N TRP A 994 14.47 53.04 -17.44
CA TRP A 994 13.25 52.34 -17.80
C TRP A 994 13.07 52.11 -19.31
N HIS A 995 13.86 52.80 -20.14
CA HIS A 995 13.85 52.68 -21.60
C HIS A 995 15.08 51.95 -22.14
N ARG A 996 15.88 51.31 -21.28
CA ARG A 996 17.07 50.54 -21.66
C ARG A 996 16.75 49.59 -22.83
N PRO A 997 17.51 49.65 -23.95
CA PRO A 997 17.30 48.75 -25.08
C PRO A 997 17.39 47.27 -24.67
N GLY A 998 16.50 46.44 -25.21
CA GLY A 998 16.45 45.01 -24.89
C GLY A 998 15.57 44.63 -23.69
N ASN A 999 14.89 45.60 -23.06
CA ASN A 999 13.87 45.32 -22.05
C ASN A 999 12.71 44.47 -22.60
N ILE A 1000 11.90 43.93 -21.69
CA ILE A 1000 10.74 43.06 -21.99
C ILE A 1000 9.41 43.65 -21.50
N VAL A 1001 9.33 44.98 -21.37
CA VAL A 1001 8.12 45.68 -20.91
C VAL A 1001 6.93 45.40 -21.83
N GLY A 1002 7.16 45.38 -23.15
CA GLY A 1002 6.12 45.10 -24.14
C GLY A 1002 5.54 43.70 -24.00
N GLU A 1003 6.38 42.70 -23.77
CA GLU A 1003 5.97 41.31 -23.58
C GLU A 1003 5.22 41.10 -22.26
N ILE A 1004 5.70 41.69 -21.15
CA ILE A 1004 4.98 41.67 -19.87
C ILE A 1004 3.59 42.29 -20.03
N THR A 1005 3.51 43.44 -20.72
CA THR A 1005 2.24 44.11 -21.02
C THR A 1005 1.30 43.20 -21.81
N ALA A 1006 1.82 42.55 -22.86
CA ALA A 1006 1.05 41.63 -23.68
C ALA A 1006 0.56 40.42 -22.86
N LEU A 1007 1.41 39.81 -22.05
CA LEU A 1007 1.06 38.66 -21.20
C LEU A 1007 -0.05 39.01 -20.20
N ASN A 1008 0.05 40.16 -19.52
CA ASN A 1008 -0.99 40.61 -18.60
C ASN A 1008 -2.32 40.91 -19.31
N ARG A 1009 -2.27 41.53 -20.50
CA ARG A 1009 -3.46 41.71 -21.35
C ARG A 1009 -4.10 40.37 -21.72
N ILE A 1010 -3.30 39.39 -22.15
CA ILE A 1010 -3.77 38.05 -22.54
C ILE A 1010 -4.43 37.34 -21.35
N ARG A 1011 -3.83 37.40 -20.17
CA ARG A 1011 -4.39 36.84 -18.93
C ARG A 1011 -5.73 37.45 -18.57
N ARG A 1012 -5.85 38.78 -18.63
CA ARG A 1012 -7.11 39.49 -18.35
C ARG A 1012 -8.21 39.12 -19.35
N ALA A 1013 -7.86 38.92 -20.61
CA ALA A 1013 -8.81 38.57 -21.67
C ALA A 1013 -9.25 37.09 -21.70
N ASN A 1014 -8.54 36.19 -21.00
CA ASN A 1014 -8.76 34.75 -21.08
C ASN A 1014 -8.97 34.14 -19.67
N PRO A 1015 -10.23 33.90 -19.25
CA PRO A 1015 -10.55 33.33 -17.94
C PRO A 1015 -9.81 32.03 -17.59
N ALA A 1016 -9.46 31.20 -18.57
CA ALA A 1016 -8.69 29.98 -18.37
C ALA A 1016 -7.30 30.23 -17.73
N LEU A 1017 -6.72 31.42 -17.90
CA LEU A 1017 -5.43 31.82 -17.33
C LEU A 1017 -5.57 32.50 -15.95
N GLN A 1018 -6.80 32.70 -15.46
CA GLN A 1018 -7.08 33.40 -14.20
C GLN A 1018 -7.05 32.48 -12.97
N THR A 1019 -6.61 31.24 -13.14
CA THR A 1019 -6.42 30.26 -12.08
C THR A 1019 -5.23 29.38 -12.43
N HIS A 1020 -4.67 28.68 -11.45
CA HIS A 1020 -3.68 27.62 -11.70
C HIS A 1020 -4.36 26.27 -12.03
N LEU A 1021 -5.65 26.12 -11.72
CA LEU A 1021 -6.46 24.94 -12.03
C LEU A 1021 -6.85 24.89 -13.52
N GLY A 1022 -7.51 23.81 -13.96
CA GLY A 1022 -7.92 23.64 -15.36
C GLY A 1022 -6.75 23.48 -16.32
N LEU A 1023 -5.66 22.85 -15.85
CA LEU A 1023 -4.40 22.63 -16.58
C LEU A 1023 -4.30 21.17 -17.02
N THR A 1024 -4.01 20.96 -18.30
CA THR A 1024 -3.72 19.64 -18.88
C THR A 1024 -2.39 19.71 -19.63
N PHE A 1025 -1.40 18.94 -19.20
CA PHE A 1025 -0.15 18.80 -19.97
C PHE A 1025 -0.38 17.93 -21.20
N LEU A 1026 0.13 18.37 -22.34
CA LEU A 1026 -0.05 17.72 -23.62
C LEU A 1026 1.27 17.14 -24.13
N SER A 1027 1.19 16.17 -25.03
CA SER A 1027 2.36 15.54 -25.63
C SER A 1027 3.04 16.48 -26.62
N ALA A 1028 4.33 16.73 -26.38
CA ALA A 1028 5.25 17.33 -27.35
C ALA A 1028 6.50 16.45 -27.40
N HIS A 1029 6.85 15.93 -28.58
CA HIS A 1029 7.97 15.00 -28.77
C HIS A 1029 9.34 15.71 -28.80
N ASN A 1030 9.58 16.59 -27.82
CA ASN A 1030 10.84 17.27 -27.56
C ASN A 1030 10.89 17.63 -26.06
N ASP A 1031 11.97 17.28 -25.37
CA ASP A 1031 12.13 17.53 -23.93
C ASP A 1031 12.34 19.02 -23.60
N HIS A 1032 12.75 19.82 -24.58
CA HIS A 1032 12.87 21.27 -24.45
C HIS A 1032 11.54 22.00 -24.69
N ILE A 1033 10.51 21.35 -25.20
CA ILE A 1033 9.20 21.98 -25.42
C ILE A 1033 8.20 21.51 -24.36
N LEU A 1034 7.77 22.45 -23.53
CA LEU A 1034 6.64 22.28 -22.61
C LEU A 1034 5.35 22.70 -23.34
N LEU A 1035 4.38 21.80 -23.41
CA LEU A 1035 3.09 22.03 -24.05
C LEU A 1035 1.98 21.74 -23.05
N PHE A 1036 1.02 22.66 -22.94
CA PHE A 1036 -0.14 22.47 -22.09
C PHE A 1036 -1.36 23.24 -22.60
N GLU A 1037 -2.52 22.76 -22.16
CA GLU A 1037 -3.82 23.38 -22.34
C GLU A 1037 -4.31 23.96 -21.00
N LYS A 1038 -4.87 25.16 -21.06
CA LYS A 1038 -5.64 25.79 -19.99
C LYS A 1038 -7.06 25.99 -20.49
N ALA A 1039 -8.05 25.51 -19.75
CA ALA A 1039 -9.46 25.63 -20.12
C ALA A 1039 -10.35 26.05 -18.96
N THR A 1040 -11.39 26.84 -19.27
CA THR A 1040 -12.55 26.97 -18.40
C THR A 1040 -13.31 25.64 -18.30
N GLU A 1041 -14.11 25.47 -17.25
CA GLU A 1041 -14.91 24.24 -17.06
C GLU A 1041 -15.87 23.99 -18.24
N ALA A 1042 -16.51 25.05 -18.74
CA ALA A 1042 -17.37 25.01 -19.92
C ALA A 1042 -16.60 24.83 -21.24
N ARG A 1043 -15.26 24.96 -21.23
CA ARG A 1043 -14.39 24.97 -22.41
C ARG A 1043 -14.80 25.98 -23.49
N ASP A 1044 -15.43 27.07 -23.07
CA ASP A 1044 -15.73 28.25 -23.90
C ASP A 1044 -14.50 29.16 -24.07
N ASN A 1045 -13.50 29.00 -23.21
CA ASN A 1045 -12.17 29.61 -23.34
C ASN A 1045 -11.10 28.52 -23.18
N VAL A 1046 -10.44 28.16 -24.30
CA VAL A 1046 -9.36 27.18 -24.32
C VAL A 1046 -8.09 27.83 -24.88
N ILE A 1047 -7.02 27.75 -24.10
CA ILE A 1047 -5.70 28.30 -24.41
C ILE A 1047 -4.70 27.16 -24.48
N VAL A 1048 -3.99 27.05 -25.60
CA VAL A 1048 -2.87 26.12 -25.81
C VAL A 1048 -1.58 26.94 -25.77
N VAL A 1049 -0.63 26.51 -24.96
CA VAL A 1049 0.65 27.20 -24.77
C VAL A 1049 1.79 26.23 -25.05
N ALA A 1050 2.70 26.63 -25.94
CA ALA A 1050 3.97 25.94 -26.17
C ALA A 1050 5.12 26.87 -25.77
N ILE A 1051 6.07 26.36 -24.97
CA ILE A 1051 7.23 27.12 -24.49
C ILE A 1051 8.49 26.31 -24.75
N ASN A 1052 9.45 26.92 -25.45
CA ASN A 1052 10.82 26.44 -25.58
C ASN A 1052 11.60 26.79 -24.32
N LEU A 1053 12.02 25.77 -23.57
CA LEU A 1053 12.81 25.87 -22.35
C LEU A 1053 14.32 25.96 -22.62
N ASP A 1054 14.77 25.79 -23.86
CA ASP A 1054 16.14 26.08 -24.29
C ASP A 1054 16.26 27.57 -24.65
N PRO A 1055 16.97 28.38 -23.84
CA PRO A 1055 17.08 29.82 -24.07
C PRO A 1055 18.10 30.16 -25.16
N PHE A 1056 18.87 29.19 -25.65
CA PHE A 1056 19.99 29.42 -26.57
C PHE A 1056 19.66 29.00 -28.01
N ASN A 1057 18.90 27.91 -28.18
CA ASN A 1057 18.63 27.33 -29.50
C ASN A 1057 17.14 27.35 -29.86
N GLU A 1058 16.89 27.43 -31.16
CA GLU A 1058 15.56 27.16 -31.72
C GLU A 1058 15.22 25.67 -31.57
N GLN A 1059 13.96 25.38 -31.21
CA GLN A 1059 13.46 24.03 -30.98
C GLN A 1059 12.16 23.80 -31.77
N GLY A 1060 12.00 22.57 -32.28
CA GLY A 1060 10.79 22.12 -32.96
C GLY A 1060 10.19 20.87 -32.31
N ALA A 1061 8.88 20.68 -32.41
CA ALA A 1061 8.20 19.46 -31.97
C ALA A 1061 6.91 19.19 -32.74
N ASP A 1062 6.64 17.89 -32.95
CA ASP A 1062 5.29 17.41 -33.21
C ASP A 1062 4.50 17.41 -31.89
N ILE A 1063 3.28 17.94 -31.96
CA ILE A 1063 2.40 18.14 -30.81
C ILE A 1063 1.03 17.50 -31.04
N GLU A 1064 0.42 17.03 -29.96
CA GLU A 1064 -0.92 16.45 -29.95
C GLU A 1064 -1.87 17.28 -29.09
N LEU A 1065 -2.99 17.73 -29.66
CA LEU A 1065 -4.05 18.46 -28.97
C LEU A 1065 -4.94 17.50 -28.15
N SER A 1066 -5.60 18.05 -27.12
CA SER A 1066 -6.43 17.31 -26.17
C SER A 1066 -7.62 16.60 -26.83
N TRP A 1067 -7.72 15.28 -26.64
CA TRP A 1067 -8.88 14.50 -27.05
C TRP A 1067 -10.15 14.85 -26.26
N ASP A 1068 -10.04 15.11 -24.96
CA ASP A 1068 -11.19 15.52 -24.12
C ASP A 1068 -11.82 16.82 -24.65
N THR A 1069 -11.00 17.76 -25.13
CA THR A 1069 -11.47 19.01 -25.75
C THR A 1069 -12.27 18.73 -27.02
N PHE A 1070 -11.76 17.86 -27.90
CA PHE A 1070 -12.46 17.48 -29.13
C PHE A 1070 -13.79 16.78 -28.83
N GLN A 1071 -13.81 15.86 -27.86
CA GLN A 1071 -15.04 15.16 -27.46
C GLN A 1071 -16.11 16.11 -26.93
N ARG A 1072 -15.73 17.05 -26.06
CA ARG A 1072 -16.67 18.05 -25.49
C ARG A 1072 -17.18 19.05 -26.51
N TRP A 1073 -16.43 19.28 -27.59
CA TRP A 1073 -16.91 20.07 -28.73
C TRP A 1073 -17.61 19.24 -29.81
N HIS A 1074 -17.80 17.94 -29.60
CA HIS A 1074 -18.37 17.01 -30.56
C HIS A 1074 -17.63 16.99 -31.91
N LEU A 1075 -16.31 17.15 -31.87
CA LEU A 1075 -15.44 17.10 -33.05
C LEU A 1075 -14.86 15.70 -33.25
N HIS A 1076 -14.74 15.30 -34.52
CA HIS A 1076 -13.96 14.13 -34.93
C HIS A 1076 -12.46 14.43 -34.89
N ASP A 1077 -11.62 13.39 -34.92
CA ASP A 1077 -10.16 13.48 -34.84
C ASP A 1077 -9.49 14.38 -35.91
N HIS A 1078 -10.18 14.59 -37.04
CA HIS A 1078 -9.73 15.44 -38.15
C HIS A 1078 -10.51 16.76 -38.26
N GLY A 1079 -11.25 17.13 -37.20
CA GLY A 1079 -12.01 18.37 -37.14
C GLY A 1079 -11.13 19.61 -37.33
N ALA A 1080 -11.72 20.66 -37.88
CA ALA A 1080 -11.04 21.94 -38.08
C ALA A 1080 -11.24 22.87 -36.87
N LEU A 1081 -10.20 23.61 -36.51
CA LEU A 1081 -10.17 24.57 -35.41
C LEU A 1081 -9.82 25.96 -35.92
N GLU A 1082 -10.52 26.96 -35.41
CA GLU A 1082 -10.09 28.36 -35.48
C GLU A 1082 -9.02 28.62 -34.41
N VAL A 1083 -7.90 29.18 -34.83
CA VAL A 1083 -6.76 29.48 -33.95
C VAL A 1083 -6.45 30.97 -34.00
N THR A 1084 -6.35 31.59 -32.83
CA THR A 1084 -5.89 32.97 -32.69
C THR A 1084 -4.61 33.01 -31.85
N ASP A 1085 -3.48 33.37 -32.47
CA ASP A 1085 -2.25 33.68 -31.75
C ASP A 1085 -2.46 34.94 -30.90
N GLN A 1086 -2.32 34.79 -29.59
CA GLN A 1086 -2.62 35.83 -28.61
C GLN A 1086 -1.55 36.93 -28.54
N MET A 1087 -0.31 36.61 -28.95
CA MET A 1087 0.81 37.55 -28.97
C MET A 1087 0.75 38.43 -30.23
N THR A 1088 0.54 37.82 -31.39
CA THR A 1088 0.55 38.53 -32.69
C THR A 1088 -0.83 38.99 -33.15
N GLY A 1089 -1.91 38.36 -32.67
CA GLY A 1089 -3.29 38.58 -33.14
C GLY A 1089 -3.62 37.86 -34.45
N ALA A 1090 -2.67 37.11 -35.03
CA ALA A 1090 -2.89 36.36 -36.26
C ALA A 1090 -3.97 35.29 -36.08
N ARG A 1091 -4.82 35.13 -37.09
CA ARG A 1091 -5.87 34.10 -37.14
C ARG A 1091 -5.60 33.14 -38.27
N PHE A 1092 -5.67 31.85 -37.98
CA PHE A 1092 -5.47 30.77 -38.94
C PHE A 1092 -6.23 29.52 -38.49
N GLU A 1093 -6.18 28.47 -39.29
CA GLU A 1093 -6.90 27.22 -39.03
C GLU A 1093 -5.91 26.06 -38.75
N TRP A 1094 -6.31 25.18 -37.85
CA TRP A 1094 -5.65 23.87 -37.65
C TRP A 1094 -6.62 22.76 -38.02
N HIS A 1095 -6.09 21.69 -38.63
CA HIS A 1095 -6.86 20.49 -38.97
C HIS A 1095 -6.36 19.29 -38.21
N GLY A 1096 -7.28 18.63 -37.50
CA GLY A 1096 -7.00 17.49 -36.64
C GLY A 1096 -6.18 17.83 -35.39
N ARG A 1097 -5.89 16.81 -34.57
CA ARG A 1097 -5.17 17.03 -33.29
C ARG A 1097 -3.65 17.09 -33.41
N TRP A 1098 -3.06 16.69 -34.53
CA TRP A 1098 -1.61 16.62 -34.70
C TRP A 1098 -1.11 17.84 -35.44
N GLN A 1099 -0.24 18.62 -34.79
CA GLN A 1099 0.34 19.84 -35.35
C GLN A 1099 1.87 19.83 -35.19
N HIS A 1100 2.55 20.71 -35.91
CA HIS A 1100 4.00 20.92 -35.78
C HIS A 1100 4.29 22.36 -35.38
N VAL A 1101 5.21 22.58 -34.45
CA VAL A 1101 5.59 23.90 -33.96
C VAL A 1101 7.10 24.10 -34.00
N GLN A 1102 7.53 25.32 -34.30
CA GLN A 1102 8.93 25.76 -34.28
C GLN A 1102 9.03 27.05 -33.45
N LEU A 1103 9.90 27.08 -32.44
CA LEU A 1103 10.03 28.19 -31.49
C LEU A 1103 11.48 28.67 -31.38
N GLY A 1104 11.75 29.88 -31.87
CA GLY A 1104 13.07 30.51 -31.88
C GLY A 1104 13.42 31.28 -30.60
N SER A 1105 14.70 31.62 -30.43
CA SER A 1105 15.18 32.35 -29.25
C SER A 1105 14.68 33.80 -29.14
N GLY A 1106 14.24 34.41 -30.25
CA GLY A 1106 13.63 35.75 -30.26
C GLY A 1106 12.17 35.79 -29.76
N GLN A 1107 11.47 34.66 -29.85
CA GLN A 1107 10.10 34.47 -29.35
C GLN A 1107 9.97 33.02 -28.87
N PRO A 1108 10.41 32.71 -27.63
CA PRO A 1108 10.57 31.33 -27.16
C PRO A 1108 9.25 30.67 -26.73
N PHE A 1109 8.10 31.27 -27.05
CA PHE A 1109 6.79 30.72 -26.71
C PHE A 1109 5.72 31.20 -27.68
N SER A 1110 4.65 30.40 -27.78
CA SER A 1110 3.43 30.72 -28.50
C SER A 1110 2.22 30.42 -27.63
N ILE A 1111 1.23 31.31 -27.70
CA ILE A 1111 -0.01 31.22 -26.93
C ILE A 1111 -1.17 31.32 -27.91
N TRP A 1112 -1.95 30.26 -28.03
CA TRP A 1112 -3.06 30.18 -28.96
C TRP A 1112 -4.37 30.04 -28.22
N ARG A 1113 -5.38 30.81 -28.64
CA ARG A 1113 -6.77 30.53 -28.30
C ARG A 1113 -7.38 29.70 -29.42
N ILE A 1114 -7.97 28.57 -29.07
CA ILE A 1114 -8.59 27.65 -30.03
C ILE A 1114 -10.10 27.57 -29.81
N ALA A 1115 -10.84 27.34 -30.90
CA ALA A 1115 -12.27 27.05 -30.91
C ALA A 1115 -12.61 26.18 -32.14
N PRO A 1116 -13.76 25.49 -32.18
CA PRO A 1116 -14.22 24.79 -33.38
C PRO A 1116 -14.43 25.75 -34.56
N LEU A 1117 -14.07 25.32 -35.78
CA LEU A 1117 -14.37 26.07 -37.00
C LEU A 1117 -15.89 26.13 -37.22
N GLY A 1118 -16.47 27.33 -37.17
CA GLY A 1118 -17.93 27.53 -37.20
C GLY A 1118 -18.56 27.87 -35.84
N GLY A 1119 -17.75 28.01 -34.79
CA GLY A 1119 -18.18 28.46 -33.46
C GLY A 1119 -18.34 27.32 -32.44
N LEU A 1120 -18.44 27.69 -31.16
CA LEU A 1120 -18.71 26.73 -30.10
C LEU A 1120 -20.05 26.04 -30.36
N PRO A 1121 -20.20 24.76 -29.99
CA PRO A 1121 -21.50 24.09 -30.06
C PRO A 1121 -22.53 24.93 -29.29
N ALA A 1122 -23.71 25.12 -29.86
CA ALA A 1122 -24.79 25.77 -29.14
C ALA A 1122 -25.07 24.96 -27.87
N GLU A 1123 -25.11 25.62 -26.71
CA GLU A 1123 -25.65 25.03 -25.50
C GLU A 1123 -27.10 24.64 -25.84
N ARG A 1124 -27.35 23.34 -25.99
CA ARG A 1124 -28.73 22.86 -25.96
C ARG A 1124 -29.22 23.08 -24.54
N PRO A 1125 -30.34 23.79 -24.32
CA PRO A 1125 -31.05 23.66 -23.07
C PRO A 1125 -31.39 22.16 -22.96
N ASP A 1126 -30.94 21.55 -21.88
CA ASP A 1126 -31.25 20.18 -21.45
C ASP A 1126 -30.41 19.04 -22.07
N ASP A 1127 -29.21 18.84 -21.51
CA ASP A 1127 -28.73 17.48 -21.16
C ASP A 1127 -28.93 17.17 -19.65
N ALA A 1128 -29.68 18.03 -18.95
CA ALA A 1128 -30.11 17.80 -17.58
C ALA A 1128 -31.51 17.15 -17.49
N ASP A 1129 -32.35 17.24 -18.53
CA ASP A 1129 -33.77 16.81 -18.46
C ASP A 1129 -34.30 15.99 -19.66
N SER A 1130 -33.47 15.50 -20.59
CA SER A 1130 -33.95 14.59 -21.65
C SER A 1130 -33.06 13.37 -21.88
N ILE A 1131 -33.20 12.35 -21.04
CA ILE A 1131 -32.93 10.96 -21.42
C ILE A 1131 -34.18 10.13 -21.13
N SER A 1132 -35.21 10.30 -21.96
CA SER A 1132 -36.27 9.31 -22.11
C SER A 1132 -36.74 9.30 -23.57
N ASP A 1133 -36.83 8.09 -24.10
CA ASP A 1133 -37.44 7.69 -25.38
C ASP A 1133 -36.70 8.04 -26.68
N SER A 1134 -35.97 7.06 -27.22
CA SER A 1134 -36.55 6.21 -28.26
C SER A 1134 -35.57 5.09 -28.66
N ASP A 1135 -35.83 3.87 -28.21
CA ASP A 1135 -35.27 2.65 -28.81
C ASP A 1135 -36.44 1.71 -29.13
N SER A 1136 -37.13 2.01 -30.23
CA SER A 1136 -38.03 1.08 -30.91
C SER A 1136 -38.38 1.62 -32.29
N ASP A 1137 -37.66 1.20 -33.34
CA ASP A 1137 -38.25 0.32 -34.36
C ASP A 1137 -37.31 0.09 -35.58
N ARG A 1138 -37.17 -1.20 -35.90
CA ARG A 1138 -37.07 -1.80 -37.25
C ARG A 1138 -35.73 -1.84 -37.98
N ALA A 1139 -35.17 -3.03 -37.96
CA ALA A 1139 -34.50 -3.65 -39.10
C ALA A 1139 -35.48 -3.85 -40.28
N HIS A 1140 -35.09 -3.45 -41.50
CA HIS A 1140 -35.43 -4.16 -42.73
C HIS A 1140 -34.35 -3.93 -43.80
N HIS A 1141 -33.95 -5.05 -44.39
CA HIS A 1141 -33.02 -5.23 -45.50
C HIS A 1141 -33.46 -4.58 -46.83
N ALA A 1142 -32.43 -4.33 -47.65
CA ALA A 1142 -32.34 -4.55 -49.11
C ALA A 1142 -32.73 -3.42 -50.09
N ASP A 1143 -31.67 -3.02 -50.81
CA ASP A 1143 -31.53 -2.95 -52.27
C ASP A 1143 -31.98 -1.74 -53.10
N ALA A 1144 -30.97 -1.31 -53.86
CA ALA A 1144 -30.99 -0.85 -55.26
C ALA A 1144 -31.61 0.52 -55.56
N PHE A 1145 -30.76 1.48 -55.91
CA PHE A 1145 -30.43 1.79 -57.31
C PHE A 1145 -29.48 3.00 -57.34
N ASN A 1146 -28.19 2.73 -57.48
CA ASN A 1146 -27.33 3.61 -58.27
C ASN A 1146 -27.58 3.24 -59.74
N PRO A 1147 -27.43 4.14 -60.71
CA PRO A 1147 -26.15 4.10 -61.41
C PRO A 1147 -25.73 5.47 -61.99
N THR A 1148 -24.44 5.83 -62.00
CA THR A 1148 -23.55 5.84 -63.18
C THR A 1148 -22.63 7.07 -63.06
N PHE A 1149 -21.37 7.13 -63.47
CA PHE A 1149 -20.50 6.23 -64.23
C PHE A 1149 -19.01 6.66 -64.04
N THR A 1150 -18.11 5.68 -63.79
CA THR A 1150 -16.73 5.43 -64.33
C THR A 1150 -15.67 6.53 -64.41
N GLU A 1151 -14.35 6.30 -64.38
CA GLU A 1151 -13.38 5.19 -64.62
C GLU A 1151 -12.00 5.78 -64.18
N GLY A 1152 -10.90 5.11 -63.85
CA GLY A 1152 -10.43 3.72 -63.88
C GLY A 1152 -8.88 3.74 -63.88
N ALA A 1153 -8.26 2.70 -63.29
CA ALA A 1153 -6.84 2.24 -63.41
C ALA A 1153 -5.72 3.25 -63.03
N THR A 1154 -4.69 2.95 -62.25
CA THR A 1154 -3.92 1.73 -61.90
C THR A 1154 -3.34 1.86 -60.51
#